data_AF-A0A7J6KYM0-F1
#
_entry.id   AF-A0A7J6KYM0-F1
#
_cell.length_a   1.000
_cell.length_b   1.000
_cell.length_c   1.000
_cell.angle_alpha   90.00
_cell.angle_beta   90.00
_cell.angle_gamma   90.00
#
_symmetry.space_group_name_H-M   'P 1'
#
loop_
_entity.id
_entity.type
_entity.pdbx_description
1 polymer ?
#
loop_
_entity_poly.entity_id
_entity_poly.type
_entity_poly.pdbx_seq_one_letter_code
_entity_poly.pdbx_strand_id
1 'polypeptide(L)'
;MSFGRATLVESARKSPLVASLLDMATSDWARAFFICMVNVGLIVAVILDFLRQSVRSLWWRRRPAEERGVVSSGMGNFLARMKGWHWGSVLSKICVLCLVYYCLWVGVAKMTYVFLSWLNEQLASMSLLAVVGIIYIIGIIMFLLPPVPGVPVYITAGIVISARAYCDDPNDGSCIGFWPGTLLAIALSYFLKLNAVVMQQKLIGEQLGKSVRIQRFVGVDQPGIRAIEKVLQVPGHTVPKVAILCGGPDWPTSVLTGIMKLSVFQMVLGTMPCIFLVVPCALSGALLNRVEEGAIWGASASTALALAGLAQGGAMVVAAYFMQDTVQKHYDELTAYRPEHEAVAELTRKDAMRRETLSRLTEWPMLPILVRTNLVVAATALLFSCVLAGFFSTSCFRPFELTNRLSEPFTEGGLDGDVWNLLRPLGWISLGSFLVGWLLLEFHNTWVARVVKKEMKRLIDLGHEAKDYSVAEERRRRASDESVELRLDHSVSMQFRMEVFEEVSKMAEGAQHERVSLPRDSRKNENPWFKGYKDVLAGFTFWAFGDEFENPACCENKPFAAQLPIRNAFFRITIRRKGTYDPSTTSESVYGKKNSVRFGGARRRTDLGYPNDSPGPAYDVRGSIARVTCSAGSALRKAERYVLDELERAMRANNVGPGDYDVLTPGSKLDGTYGRSFGISHRAYDKTCSPGFEKELIGRTSPGPGAMSMDFAKDA
;
A
#
# COMPACT_ATOMS: atom_id res chain seq x y z
N MET A 1 -27.51 17.05 9.69
CA MET A 1 -27.07 15.65 9.87
C MET A 1 -25.59 15.55 9.58
N SER A 2 -24.72 15.79 10.55
CA SER A 2 -23.31 15.41 10.43
C SER A 2 -23.23 13.93 10.76
N PHE A 3 -23.00 13.07 9.76
CA PHE A 3 -22.55 11.71 10.05
C PHE A 3 -21.28 11.84 10.90
N GLY A 4 -21.39 11.53 12.19
CA GLY A 4 -20.29 11.66 13.13
C GLY A 4 -19.13 10.80 12.63
N ARG A 5 -17.93 11.39 12.50
CA ARG A 5 -16.71 10.66 12.15
C ARG A 5 -16.52 9.42 13.03
N ALA A 6 -16.97 9.48 14.29
CA ALA A 6 -17.00 8.37 15.23
C ALA A 6 -17.89 7.22 14.74
N THR A 7 -19.17 7.48 14.41
CA THR A 7 -20.11 6.47 13.89
C THR A 7 -19.63 5.83 12.60
N LEU A 8 -19.00 6.62 11.70
CA LEU A 8 -18.44 6.08 10.46
C LEU A 8 -17.22 5.19 10.75
N VAL A 9 -16.35 5.58 11.68
CA VAL A 9 -15.20 4.76 12.12
C VAL A 9 -15.66 3.50 12.84
N GLU A 10 -16.70 3.57 13.66
CA GLU A 10 -17.27 2.44 14.39
C GLU A 10 -17.94 1.46 13.42
N SER A 11 -18.78 1.97 12.52
CA SER A 11 -19.43 1.16 11.47
C SER A 11 -18.40 0.54 10.53
N ALA A 12 -17.34 1.30 10.21
CA ALA A 12 -16.24 0.78 9.42
C ALA A 12 -15.52 -0.33 10.22
N ARG A 13 -15.16 -0.14 11.49
CA ARG A 13 -14.49 -1.17 12.31
C ARG A 13 -15.32 -2.45 12.51
N LYS A 14 -16.65 -2.33 12.55
CA LYS A 14 -17.56 -3.49 12.57
C LYS A 14 -17.49 -4.32 11.29
N SER A 15 -17.02 -3.76 10.18
CA SER A 15 -16.76 -4.51 8.95
C SER A 15 -15.40 -5.22 9.03
N PRO A 16 -15.36 -6.57 8.95
CA PRO A 16 -14.10 -7.32 8.93
C PRO A 16 -13.17 -6.91 7.79
N LEU A 17 -13.75 -6.44 6.67
CA LEU A 17 -13.00 -5.93 5.53
C LEU A 17 -12.23 -4.67 5.90
N VAL A 18 -12.87 -3.70 6.56
CA VAL A 18 -12.19 -2.50 7.02
C VAL A 18 -11.19 -2.83 8.11
N ALA A 19 -11.51 -3.73 9.05
CA ALA A 19 -10.56 -4.15 10.07
C ALA A 19 -9.28 -4.72 9.42
N SER A 20 -9.43 -5.58 8.41
CA SER A 20 -8.32 -6.10 7.60
C SER A 20 -7.58 -5.01 6.83
N LEU A 21 -8.30 -4.03 6.25
CA LEU A 21 -7.69 -2.88 5.58
C LEU A 21 -6.91 -1.98 6.56
N LEU A 22 -7.42 -1.79 7.78
CA LEU A 22 -6.75 -1.02 8.83
C LEU A 22 -5.50 -1.74 9.34
N ASP A 23 -5.59 -3.05 9.58
CA ASP A 23 -4.43 -3.86 9.96
C ASP A 23 -3.36 -3.80 8.85
N MET A 24 -3.78 -4.01 7.59
CA MET A 24 -2.93 -3.84 6.43
C MET A 24 -2.32 -2.44 6.35
N ALA A 25 -3.09 -1.38 6.58
CA ALA A 25 -2.63 0.01 6.57
C ALA A 25 -1.64 0.34 7.71
N THR A 26 -1.75 -0.35 8.85
CA THR A 26 -0.81 -0.18 9.97
C THR A 26 0.41 -1.08 9.88
N SER A 27 0.41 -2.07 8.97
CA SER A 27 1.54 -2.96 8.73
C SER A 27 2.79 -2.21 8.27
N ASP A 28 3.97 -2.78 8.54
CA ASP A 28 5.23 -2.22 8.05
C ASP A 28 5.32 -2.21 6.52
N TRP A 29 4.56 -3.07 5.83
CA TRP A 29 4.47 -3.06 4.37
C TRP A 29 3.72 -1.83 3.87
N ALA A 30 2.57 -1.49 4.47
CA ALA A 30 1.85 -0.26 4.12
C ALA A 30 2.65 1.00 4.48
N ARG A 31 3.35 1.01 5.62
CA ARG A 31 4.27 2.11 5.97
C ARG A 31 5.39 2.26 4.94
N ALA A 32 6.01 1.16 4.52
CA ALA A 32 7.04 1.15 3.48
C ALA A 32 6.48 1.66 2.14
N PHE A 33 5.33 1.13 1.71
CA PHE A 33 4.65 1.54 0.48
C PHE A 33 4.27 3.02 0.50
N PHE A 34 3.73 3.51 1.63
CA PHE A 34 3.43 4.93 1.85
C PHE A 34 4.69 5.79 1.69
N ILE A 35 5.82 5.40 2.28
CA ILE A 35 7.08 6.12 2.08
C ILE A 35 7.52 6.08 0.61
N CYS A 36 7.43 4.94 -0.08
CA CYS A 36 7.79 4.84 -1.50
C CYS A 36 6.94 5.77 -2.38
N MET A 37 5.63 5.83 -2.15
CA MET A 37 4.68 6.65 -2.93
C MET A 37 4.82 8.14 -2.66
N VAL A 38 5.06 8.51 -1.39
CA VAL A 38 5.05 9.91 -0.94
C VAL A 38 6.46 10.42 -0.67
N ASN A 39 7.54 9.74 -1.09
CA ASN A 39 8.92 10.08 -0.72
C ASN A 39 9.28 11.57 -0.91
N VAL A 40 9.17 12.09 -2.13
CA VAL A 40 9.45 13.49 -2.49
C VAL A 40 8.39 14.39 -1.88
N GLY A 41 7.12 13.98 -1.97
CA GLY A 41 5.99 14.74 -1.42
C GLY A 41 6.08 14.94 0.10
N LEU A 42 6.60 13.97 0.84
CA LEU A 42 6.76 14.01 2.29
C LEU A 42 7.86 14.98 2.67
N ILE A 43 8.99 14.97 1.96
CA ILE A 43 10.08 15.94 2.16
C ILE A 43 9.56 17.35 1.89
N VAL A 44 8.87 17.55 0.76
CA VAL A 44 8.26 18.84 0.41
C VAL A 44 7.23 19.26 1.46
N ALA A 45 6.35 18.37 1.92
CA ALA A 45 5.35 18.68 2.93
C ALA A 45 5.98 19.10 4.28
N VAL A 46 7.05 18.43 4.72
CA VAL A 46 7.78 18.79 5.94
C VAL A 46 8.47 20.15 5.77
N ILE A 47 9.10 20.42 4.63
CA ILE A 47 9.74 21.71 4.34
C ILE A 47 8.69 22.83 4.29
N LEU A 48 7.57 22.62 3.60
CA LEU A 48 6.49 23.60 3.52
C LEU A 48 5.86 23.86 4.89
N ASP A 49 5.68 22.84 5.73
CA ASP A 49 5.20 23.01 7.10
C ASP A 49 6.18 23.80 7.97
N PHE A 50 7.48 23.50 7.86
CA PHE A 50 8.55 24.26 8.52
C PHE A 50 8.58 25.73 8.06
N LEU A 51 8.52 25.99 6.75
CA LEU A 51 8.49 27.34 6.19
C LEU A 51 7.23 28.10 6.64
N ARG A 52 6.06 27.44 6.60
CA ARG A 52 4.81 28.00 7.11
C ARG A 52 4.93 28.37 8.59
N GLN A 53 5.57 27.53 9.40
CA GLN A 53 5.82 27.84 10.81
C GLN A 53 6.83 28.97 10.99
N SER A 54 7.88 29.04 10.18
CA SER A 54 8.86 30.14 10.25
C SER A 54 8.22 31.49 9.88
N VAL A 55 7.40 31.53 8.83
CA VAL A 55 6.65 32.74 8.44
C VAL A 55 5.68 33.16 9.54
N ARG A 56 4.91 32.21 10.09
CA ARG A 56 4.01 32.49 11.21
C ARG A 56 4.77 33.01 12.44
N SER A 57 6.04 32.62 12.65
CA SER A 57 6.78 33.02 13.86
C SER A 57 7.32 34.43 13.73
N LEU A 58 7.57 34.86 12.50
CA LEU A 58 7.93 36.24 12.17
C LEU A 58 6.71 37.17 12.29
N TRP A 59 5.51 36.70 11.92
CA TRP A 59 4.31 37.55 11.87
C TRP A 59 3.55 37.65 13.20
N TRP A 60 3.57 36.61 14.04
CA TRP A 60 2.70 36.55 15.22
C TRP A 60 3.48 36.75 16.53
N ARG A 61 3.42 37.97 17.07
CA ARG A 61 4.17 38.38 18.27
C ARG A 61 3.72 37.69 19.58
N ARG A 62 2.53 37.08 19.62
CA ARG A 62 1.98 36.36 20.78
C ARG A 62 1.43 34.99 20.40
N ARG A 63 2.31 34.02 20.15
CA ARG A 63 1.89 32.64 19.87
C ARG A 63 1.42 31.92 21.14
N PRO A 64 0.33 31.14 21.07
CA PRO A 64 0.01 30.15 22.09
C PRO A 64 1.22 29.24 22.35
N ALA A 65 1.43 28.84 23.60
CA ALA A 65 2.58 28.00 23.98
C ALA A 65 2.66 26.70 23.17
N GLU A 66 1.50 26.13 22.85
CA GLU A 66 1.35 24.90 22.06
C GLU A 66 1.83 25.03 20.60
N GLU A 67 1.89 26.26 20.06
CA GLU A 67 2.30 26.52 18.68
C GLU A 67 3.75 27.02 18.56
N ARG A 68 4.55 26.99 19.63
CA ARG A 68 5.97 27.41 19.58
C ARG A 68 6.90 26.37 18.94
N GLY A 69 6.36 25.23 18.49
CA GLY A 69 7.12 24.21 17.78
C GLY A 69 7.67 24.66 16.43
N VAL A 70 8.77 24.03 16.01
CA VAL A 70 9.39 24.21 14.69
C VAL A 70 8.50 23.70 13.55
N VAL A 71 7.64 22.74 13.85
CA VAL A 71 6.64 22.14 12.94
C VAL A 71 5.25 22.28 13.54
N SER A 72 4.21 22.23 12.72
CA SER A 72 2.82 22.23 13.18
C SER A 72 2.53 21.07 14.12
N SER A 73 1.57 21.24 15.03
CA SER A 73 1.16 20.18 15.96
C SER A 73 0.73 18.90 15.22
N GLY A 74 0.05 19.05 14.08
CA GLY A 74 -0.31 17.93 13.20
C GLY A 74 0.91 17.19 12.65
N MET A 75 1.89 17.91 12.08
CA MET A 75 3.12 17.31 11.58
C MET A 75 3.99 16.74 12.70
N GLY A 76 4.07 17.42 13.85
CA GLY A 76 4.77 16.96 15.05
C GLY A 76 4.20 15.64 15.57
N ASN A 77 2.87 15.52 15.65
CA ASN A 77 2.19 14.28 16.03
C ASN A 77 2.45 13.16 15.01
N PHE A 78 2.45 13.48 13.72
CA PHE A 78 2.77 12.52 12.67
C PHE A 78 4.22 12.02 12.77
N LEU A 79 5.19 12.92 12.91
CA LEU A 79 6.60 12.59 13.11
C LEU A 79 6.84 11.81 14.41
N ALA A 80 6.12 12.14 15.49
CA ALA A 80 6.17 11.37 16.74
C ALA A 80 5.68 9.94 16.55
N ARG A 81 4.60 9.72 15.77
CA ARG A 81 4.13 8.38 15.41
C ARG A 81 5.15 7.64 14.54
N MET A 82 5.76 8.31 13.56
CA MET A 82 6.82 7.75 12.73
C MET A 82 8.05 7.33 13.54
N LYS A 83 8.41 8.07 14.61
CA LYS A 83 9.51 7.69 15.51
C LYS A 83 9.26 6.34 16.20
N GLY A 84 8.00 5.97 16.44
CA GLY A 84 7.62 4.67 17.01
C GLY A 84 7.61 3.51 16.03
N TRP A 85 7.91 3.74 14.73
CA TRP A 85 7.90 2.67 13.74
C TRP A 85 9.11 1.76 13.88
N HIS A 86 8.94 0.51 13.45
CA HIS A 86 10.01 -0.46 13.41
C HIS A 86 10.92 -0.21 12.19
N TRP A 87 11.73 0.85 12.23
CA TRP A 87 12.49 1.37 11.09
C TRP A 87 13.38 0.35 10.37
N GLY A 88 13.99 -0.61 11.09
CA GLY A 88 14.76 -1.68 10.45
C GLY A 88 13.90 -2.57 9.53
N SER A 89 12.64 -2.81 9.90
CA SER A 89 11.68 -3.61 9.14
C SER A 89 11.10 -2.80 7.97
N VAL A 90 10.75 -1.54 8.23
CA VAL A 90 10.20 -0.62 7.22
C VAL A 90 11.22 -0.34 6.12
N LEU A 91 12.48 0.00 6.45
CA LEU A 91 13.51 0.29 5.46
C LEU A 91 13.87 -0.93 4.60
N SER A 92 13.98 -2.12 5.19
CA SER A 92 14.23 -3.34 4.41
C SER A 92 13.07 -3.64 3.45
N LYS A 93 11.81 -3.39 3.85
CA LYS A 93 10.65 -3.52 2.96
C LYS A 93 10.63 -2.47 1.86
N ILE A 94 11.03 -1.22 2.15
CA ILE A 94 11.23 -0.18 1.12
C ILE A 94 12.22 -0.67 0.07
N CYS A 95 13.37 -1.21 0.49
CA CYS A 95 14.36 -1.74 -0.44
C CYS A 95 13.77 -2.85 -1.33
N VAL A 96 13.01 -3.78 -0.76
CA VAL A 96 12.35 -4.85 -1.52
C VAL A 96 11.32 -4.30 -2.51
N LEU A 97 10.47 -3.35 -2.08
CA LEU A 97 9.48 -2.72 -2.96
C LEU A 97 10.14 -1.97 -4.12
N CYS A 98 11.20 -1.21 -3.85
CA CYS A 98 11.97 -0.52 -4.88
C CYS A 98 12.65 -1.51 -5.83
N LEU A 99 13.18 -2.63 -5.33
CA LEU A 99 13.79 -3.66 -6.16
C LEU A 99 12.77 -4.30 -7.08
N VAL A 100 11.60 -4.68 -6.55
CA VAL A 100 10.49 -5.23 -7.32
C VAL A 100 10.01 -4.23 -8.37
N TYR A 101 9.76 -2.97 -7.98
CA TYR A 101 9.36 -1.92 -8.90
C TYR A 101 10.38 -1.73 -10.02
N TYR A 102 11.67 -1.58 -9.70
CA TYR A 102 12.70 -1.34 -10.70
C TYR A 102 12.88 -2.53 -11.64
N CYS A 103 12.99 -3.75 -11.11
CA CYS A 103 13.14 -4.96 -11.91
C CYS A 103 11.94 -5.19 -12.84
N LEU A 104 10.71 -5.04 -12.35
CA LEU A 104 9.50 -5.29 -13.14
C LEU A 104 9.19 -4.15 -14.10
N TRP A 105 9.19 -2.90 -13.61
CA TRP A 105 8.74 -1.74 -14.38
C TRP A 105 9.83 -1.15 -15.28
N VAL A 106 11.07 -1.12 -14.82
CA VAL A 106 12.19 -0.59 -15.62
C VAL A 106 12.83 -1.73 -16.41
N GLY A 107 13.22 -2.81 -15.73
CA GLY A 107 13.90 -3.94 -16.37
C GLY A 107 12.99 -4.65 -17.37
N VAL A 108 11.98 -5.37 -16.87
CA VAL A 108 11.14 -6.23 -17.71
C VAL A 108 10.31 -5.43 -18.70
N ALA A 109 9.58 -4.40 -18.28
CA ALA A 109 8.67 -3.71 -19.19
C ALA A 109 9.39 -3.01 -20.35
N LYS A 110 10.49 -2.29 -20.10
CA LYS A 110 11.25 -1.61 -21.18
C LYS A 110 11.95 -2.59 -22.11
N MET A 111 12.58 -3.63 -21.56
CA MET A 111 13.22 -4.66 -22.39
C MET A 111 12.20 -5.44 -23.22
N THR A 112 10.98 -5.62 -22.71
CA THR A 112 9.88 -6.23 -23.47
C THR A 112 9.52 -5.39 -24.69
N TYR A 113 9.42 -4.06 -24.57
CA TYR A 113 9.16 -3.20 -25.74
C TYR A 113 10.26 -3.30 -26.80
N VAL A 114 11.53 -3.29 -26.38
CA VAL A 114 12.68 -3.45 -27.30
C VAL A 114 12.64 -4.81 -27.99
N PHE A 115 12.43 -5.88 -27.22
CA PHE A 115 12.34 -7.24 -27.74
C PHE A 115 11.20 -7.40 -28.76
N LEU A 116 10.02 -6.83 -28.46
CA LEU A 116 8.85 -6.95 -29.32
C LEU A 116 8.95 -6.08 -30.58
N SER A 117 9.59 -4.91 -30.51
CA SER A 117 9.93 -4.11 -31.69
C SER A 117 10.92 -4.85 -32.60
N TRP A 118 11.99 -5.39 -32.03
CA TRP A 118 12.95 -6.22 -32.77
C TRP A 118 12.28 -7.43 -33.42
N LEU A 119 11.39 -8.10 -32.68
CA LEU A 119 10.62 -9.22 -33.20
C LEU A 119 9.73 -8.78 -34.38
N ASN A 120 9.10 -7.61 -34.31
CA ASN A 120 8.26 -7.08 -35.38
C ASN A 120 9.05 -6.88 -36.69
N GLU A 121 10.28 -6.36 -36.62
CA GLU A 121 11.17 -6.25 -37.79
C GLU A 121 11.45 -7.62 -38.43
N GLN A 122 11.73 -8.64 -37.61
CA GLN A 122 12.01 -9.99 -38.13
C GLN A 122 10.77 -10.62 -38.79
N LEU A 123 9.59 -10.36 -38.23
CA LEU A 123 8.32 -10.92 -38.70
C LEU A 123 7.81 -10.27 -39.98
N ALA A 124 8.25 -9.06 -40.32
CA ALA A 124 7.80 -8.33 -41.52
C ALA A 124 8.03 -9.10 -42.83
N SER A 125 9.09 -9.93 -42.89
CA SER A 125 9.44 -10.70 -44.10
C SER A 125 8.73 -12.05 -44.22
N MET A 126 7.98 -12.47 -43.19
CA MET A 126 7.42 -13.83 -43.10
C MET A 126 5.97 -13.90 -43.60
N SER A 127 5.48 -15.09 -43.92
CA SER A 127 4.06 -15.28 -44.26
C SER A 127 3.15 -15.07 -43.05
N LEU A 128 1.90 -14.65 -43.27
CA LEU A 128 0.93 -14.41 -42.19
C LEU A 128 0.79 -15.62 -41.25
N LEU A 129 0.76 -16.85 -41.80
CA LEU A 129 0.67 -18.08 -41.01
C LEU A 129 1.90 -18.29 -40.11
N ALA A 130 3.10 -18.01 -40.62
CA ALA A 130 4.33 -18.09 -39.83
C ALA A 130 4.33 -17.06 -38.71
N VAL A 131 3.89 -15.82 -39.00
CA VAL A 131 3.76 -14.74 -37.99
C VAL A 131 2.79 -15.16 -36.88
N VAL A 132 1.62 -15.70 -37.21
CA VAL A 132 0.64 -16.20 -36.24
C VAL A 132 1.23 -17.31 -35.36
N GLY A 133 1.94 -18.26 -35.96
CA GLY A 133 2.61 -19.35 -35.23
C GLY A 133 3.69 -18.86 -34.28
N ILE A 134 4.53 -17.91 -34.71
CA ILE A 134 5.61 -17.35 -33.87
C ILE A 134 5.02 -16.52 -32.72
N ILE A 135 4.05 -15.65 -33.00
CA ILE A 135 3.37 -14.85 -31.96
C ILE A 135 2.67 -15.75 -30.94
N TYR A 136 2.09 -16.87 -31.38
CA TYR A 136 1.51 -17.85 -30.47
C TYR A 136 2.54 -18.45 -29.52
N ILE A 137 3.68 -18.93 -30.03
CA ILE A 137 4.74 -19.53 -29.22
C ILE A 137 5.33 -18.51 -28.24
N ILE A 138 5.68 -17.32 -28.73
CA ILE A 138 6.26 -16.25 -27.91
C ILE A 138 5.26 -15.80 -26.85
N GLY A 139 3.99 -15.61 -27.21
CA GLY A 139 2.96 -15.22 -26.26
C GLY A 139 2.78 -16.27 -25.17
N ILE A 140 2.77 -17.57 -25.50
CA ILE A 140 2.74 -18.64 -24.47
C ILE A 140 3.94 -18.53 -23.52
N ILE A 141 5.16 -18.35 -24.04
CA ILE A 141 6.36 -18.19 -23.21
C ILE A 141 6.21 -16.96 -22.30
N MET A 142 5.76 -15.84 -22.85
CA MET A 142 5.53 -14.60 -22.09
C MET A 142 4.51 -14.80 -20.96
N PHE A 143 3.38 -15.48 -21.22
CA PHE A 143 2.44 -15.78 -20.14
C PHE A 143 3.01 -16.72 -19.08
N LEU A 144 3.93 -17.62 -19.42
CA LEU A 144 4.55 -18.50 -18.42
C LEU A 144 5.53 -17.75 -17.50
N LEU A 145 5.95 -16.54 -17.87
CA LEU A 145 6.81 -15.69 -17.06
C LEU A 145 6.00 -14.85 -16.06
N PRO A 146 6.21 -15.03 -14.73
CA PRO A 146 5.47 -14.29 -13.71
C PRO A 146 5.48 -12.75 -13.86
N PRO A 147 6.61 -12.12 -14.27
CA PRO A 147 6.69 -10.67 -14.44
C PRO A 147 5.86 -10.06 -15.56
N VAL A 148 5.44 -10.86 -16.55
CA VAL A 148 4.91 -10.33 -17.81
C VAL A 148 3.39 -10.21 -17.71
N PRO A 149 2.82 -8.99 -17.74
CA PRO A 149 1.37 -8.83 -17.77
C PRO A 149 0.79 -9.30 -19.10
N GLY A 150 -0.44 -9.80 -19.09
CA GLY A 150 -1.10 -10.30 -20.32
C GLY A 150 -1.47 -9.20 -21.32
N VAL A 151 -1.75 -7.99 -20.85
CA VAL A 151 -2.22 -6.87 -21.68
C VAL A 151 -1.24 -6.52 -22.82
N PRO A 152 0.07 -6.33 -22.58
CA PRO A 152 1.04 -6.14 -23.67
C PRO A 152 1.02 -7.26 -24.71
N VAL A 153 0.85 -8.52 -24.30
CA VAL A 153 0.82 -9.65 -25.25
C VAL A 153 -0.37 -9.54 -26.20
N TYR A 154 -1.56 -9.18 -25.69
CA TYR A 154 -2.76 -8.99 -26.51
C TYR A 154 -2.64 -7.79 -27.45
N ILE A 155 -2.10 -6.65 -26.94
CA ILE A 155 -1.88 -5.45 -27.75
C ILE A 155 -0.89 -5.75 -28.88
N THR A 156 0.23 -6.42 -28.58
CA THR A 156 1.22 -6.81 -29.58
C THR A 156 0.67 -7.78 -30.60
N ALA A 157 -0.12 -8.78 -30.20
CA ALA A 157 -0.80 -9.64 -31.16
C ALA A 157 -1.71 -8.83 -32.09
N GLY A 158 -2.46 -7.86 -31.55
CA GLY A 158 -3.26 -6.91 -32.32
C GLY A 158 -2.45 -6.11 -33.32
N ILE A 159 -1.33 -5.52 -32.90
CA ILE A 159 -0.43 -4.73 -33.76
C ILE A 159 0.15 -5.60 -34.88
N VAL A 160 0.84 -6.69 -34.52
CA VAL A 160 1.63 -7.48 -35.48
C VAL A 160 0.75 -8.21 -36.49
N ILE A 161 -0.34 -8.85 -36.03
CA ILE A 161 -1.18 -9.68 -36.91
C ILE A 161 -2.04 -8.80 -37.83
N SER A 162 -2.60 -7.71 -37.33
CA SER A 162 -3.41 -6.82 -38.19
C SER A 162 -2.55 -6.07 -39.20
N ALA A 163 -1.32 -5.65 -38.83
CA ALA A 163 -0.36 -5.06 -39.76
C ALA A 163 0.03 -6.06 -40.84
N ARG A 164 0.31 -7.32 -40.49
CA ARG A 164 0.68 -8.32 -41.51
C ARG A 164 -0.47 -8.73 -42.42
N ALA A 165 -1.69 -8.76 -41.89
CA ALA A 165 -2.90 -9.08 -42.65
C ALA A 165 -3.32 -7.96 -43.61
N TYR A 166 -2.85 -6.74 -43.36
CA TYR A 166 -3.06 -5.56 -44.17
C TYR A 166 -1.83 -5.33 -45.06
N CYS A 167 -1.91 -5.74 -46.33
CA CYS A 167 -0.85 -5.44 -47.30
C CYS A 167 -1.35 -4.33 -48.24
N ASP A 168 -0.44 -3.47 -48.66
CA ASP A 168 -0.75 -2.41 -49.63
C ASP A 168 -0.86 -2.93 -51.06
N ASP A 169 -0.32 -4.13 -51.36
CA ASP A 169 -0.43 -4.74 -52.69
C ASP A 169 -1.73 -5.55 -52.82
N PRO A 170 -2.73 -5.06 -53.57
CA PRO A 170 -3.98 -5.78 -53.79
C PRO A 170 -3.80 -7.09 -54.58
N ASN A 171 -2.63 -7.32 -55.19
CA ASN A 171 -2.34 -8.55 -55.94
C ASN A 171 -1.72 -9.66 -55.08
N ASP A 172 -1.29 -9.36 -53.85
CA ASP A 172 -0.83 -10.38 -52.92
C ASP A 172 -2.05 -11.10 -52.32
N GLY A 173 -2.41 -12.23 -52.93
CA GLY A 173 -3.53 -13.08 -52.50
C GLY A 173 -3.40 -13.66 -51.08
N SER A 174 -2.30 -13.37 -50.37
CA SER A 174 -2.12 -13.77 -48.97
C SER A 174 -2.75 -12.80 -47.96
N CYS A 175 -3.25 -11.64 -48.41
CA CYS A 175 -3.75 -10.58 -47.54
C CYS A 175 -5.27 -10.72 -47.31
N ILE A 176 -5.67 -10.79 -46.04
CA ILE A 176 -7.07 -11.00 -45.64
C ILE A 176 -7.77 -9.69 -45.25
N GLY A 177 -7.04 -8.58 -45.20
CA GLY A 177 -7.54 -7.26 -44.83
C GLY A 177 -7.47 -6.99 -43.33
N PHE A 178 -7.63 -5.70 -42.97
CA PHE A 178 -7.47 -5.20 -41.61
C PHE A 178 -8.42 -5.89 -40.61
N TRP A 179 -9.73 -5.84 -40.85
CA TRP A 179 -10.73 -6.37 -39.91
C TRP A 179 -10.64 -7.89 -39.72
N PRO A 180 -10.50 -8.72 -40.79
CA PRO A 180 -10.24 -10.14 -40.60
C PRO A 180 -8.93 -10.41 -39.86
N GLY A 181 -7.88 -9.62 -40.11
CA GLY A 181 -6.63 -9.66 -39.34
C GLY A 181 -6.83 -9.34 -37.86
N THR A 182 -7.62 -8.32 -37.53
CA THR A 182 -7.98 -7.98 -36.14
C THR A 182 -8.76 -9.12 -35.46
N LEU A 183 -9.74 -9.70 -36.15
CA LEU A 183 -10.51 -10.85 -35.63
C LEU A 183 -9.61 -12.07 -35.39
N LEU A 184 -8.66 -12.33 -36.29
CA LEU A 184 -7.66 -13.38 -36.12
C LEU A 184 -6.77 -13.12 -34.89
N ALA A 185 -6.33 -11.87 -34.68
CA ALA A 185 -5.55 -11.49 -33.52
C ALA A 185 -6.31 -11.69 -32.19
N ILE A 186 -7.60 -11.34 -32.16
CA ILE A 186 -8.49 -11.55 -31.02
C ILE A 186 -8.64 -13.05 -30.73
N ALA A 187 -8.96 -13.84 -31.76
CA ALA A 187 -9.13 -15.28 -31.62
C ALA A 187 -7.84 -15.95 -31.13
N LEU A 188 -6.70 -15.60 -31.72
CA LEU A 188 -5.40 -16.12 -31.31
C LEU A 188 -5.12 -15.79 -29.84
N SER A 189 -5.28 -14.52 -29.45
CA SER A 189 -5.04 -14.06 -28.08
C SER A 189 -5.93 -14.77 -27.06
N TYR A 190 -7.19 -15.04 -27.43
CA TYR A 190 -8.13 -15.77 -26.60
C TYR A 190 -7.67 -17.22 -26.36
N PHE A 191 -7.34 -17.97 -27.42
CA PHE A 191 -6.84 -19.34 -27.28
C PHE A 191 -5.51 -19.40 -26.54
N LEU A 192 -4.62 -18.46 -26.83
CA LEU A 192 -3.32 -18.33 -26.18
C LEU A 192 -3.49 -18.15 -24.67
N LYS A 193 -4.43 -17.30 -24.24
CA LYS A 193 -4.79 -17.14 -22.83
C LYS A 193 -5.30 -18.43 -22.20
N LEU A 194 -6.25 -19.13 -22.83
CA LEU A 194 -6.80 -20.37 -22.28
C LEU A 194 -5.71 -21.46 -22.17
N ASN A 195 -4.84 -21.58 -23.16
CA ASN A 195 -3.74 -22.54 -23.15
C ASN A 195 -2.68 -22.18 -22.10
N ALA A 196 -2.39 -20.88 -21.91
CA ALA A 196 -1.53 -20.42 -20.84
C ALA A 196 -2.06 -20.84 -19.46
N VAL A 197 -3.37 -20.73 -19.20
CA VAL A 197 -3.98 -21.20 -17.93
C VAL A 197 -3.71 -22.69 -17.72
N VAL A 198 -3.92 -23.52 -18.74
CA VAL A 198 -3.67 -24.97 -18.67
C VAL A 198 -2.21 -25.25 -18.33
N MET A 199 -1.27 -24.61 -19.05
CA MET A 199 0.16 -24.81 -18.87
C MET A 199 0.65 -24.30 -17.51
N GLN A 200 0.22 -23.10 -17.09
CA GLN A 200 0.54 -22.52 -15.79
C GLN A 200 0.03 -23.41 -14.66
N GLN A 201 -1.20 -23.94 -14.77
CA GLN A 201 -1.78 -24.82 -13.77
C GLN A 201 -1.04 -26.16 -13.68
N LYS A 202 -0.79 -26.82 -14.82
CA LYS A 202 -0.26 -28.20 -14.88
C LYS A 202 1.26 -28.29 -14.81
N LEU A 203 1.98 -27.44 -15.55
CA LEU A 203 3.43 -27.51 -15.65
C LEU A 203 4.10 -26.80 -14.47
N ILE A 204 3.52 -25.70 -13.99
CA ILE A 204 4.10 -24.88 -12.93
C ILE A 204 3.36 -25.15 -11.61
N GLY A 205 2.07 -24.81 -11.53
CA GLY A 205 1.28 -24.84 -10.30
C GLY A 205 1.32 -26.19 -9.58
N GLU A 206 1.03 -27.28 -10.28
CA GLU A 206 1.03 -28.62 -9.68
C GLU A 206 2.43 -29.07 -9.22
N GLN A 207 3.50 -28.65 -9.91
CA GLN A 207 4.88 -28.94 -9.50
C GLN A 207 5.29 -28.11 -8.28
N LEU A 208 4.98 -26.82 -8.27
CA LEU A 208 5.22 -25.94 -7.13
C LEU A 208 4.40 -26.36 -5.92
N GLY A 209 3.20 -26.89 -6.14
CA GLY A 209 2.32 -27.46 -5.13
C GLY A 209 2.88 -28.69 -4.43
N LYS A 210 3.97 -29.32 -4.92
CA LYS A 210 4.66 -30.39 -4.19
C LYS A 210 5.57 -29.86 -3.07
N SER A 211 5.94 -28.58 -3.12
CA SER A 211 6.84 -27.97 -2.15
C SER A 211 6.06 -27.36 -0.98
N VAL A 212 6.23 -27.93 0.23
CA VAL A 212 5.65 -27.40 1.48
C VAL A 212 6.04 -25.93 1.71
N ARG A 213 7.26 -25.54 1.33
CA ARG A 213 7.74 -24.16 1.45
C ARG A 213 6.93 -23.21 0.56
N ILE A 214 6.56 -23.63 -0.64
CA ILE A 214 5.77 -22.82 -1.57
C ILE A 214 4.31 -22.79 -1.13
N GLN A 215 3.74 -23.95 -0.75
CA GLN A 215 2.40 -24.02 -0.17
C GLN A 215 2.24 -23.06 1.01
N ARG A 216 3.22 -23.04 1.92
CA ARG A 216 3.26 -22.10 3.04
C ARG A 216 3.40 -20.65 2.59
N PHE A 217 4.24 -20.37 1.59
CA PHE A 217 4.43 -19.01 1.09
C PHE A 217 3.14 -18.45 0.49
N VAL A 218 2.42 -19.29 -0.26
CA VAL A 218 1.09 -18.98 -0.80
C VAL A 218 0.05 -18.88 0.31
N GLY A 219 0.22 -19.64 1.40
CA GLY A 219 -0.72 -19.68 2.52
C GLY A 219 -1.93 -20.56 2.22
N VAL A 220 -1.73 -21.74 1.64
CA VAL A 220 -2.83 -22.70 1.35
C VAL A 220 -3.60 -23.13 2.61
N ASP A 221 -2.97 -23.00 3.77
CA ASP A 221 -3.57 -23.25 5.08
C ASP A 221 -4.43 -22.08 5.59
N GLN A 222 -4.33 -20.90 4.98
CA GLN A 222 -4.99 -19.68 5.43
C GLN A 222 -6.44 -19.57 4.92
N PRO A 223 -7.37 -18.98 5.70
CA PRO A 223 -8.78 -18.91 5.33
C PRO A 223 -9.05 -18.26 3.98
N GLY A 224 -8.28 -17.23 3.61
CA GLY A 224 -8.46 -16.53 2.33
C GLY A 224 -8.19 -17.42 1.11
N ILE A 225 -7.10 -18.20 1.12
CA ILE A 225 -6.81 -19.12 0.02
C ILE A 225 -7.79 -20.29 0.01
N ARG A 226 -8.20 -20.80 1.17
CA ARG A 226 -9.23 -21.84 1.26
C ARG A 226 -10.60 -21.36 0.78
N ALA A 227 -10.93 -20.09 1.00
CA ALA A 227 -12.15 -19.49 0.46
C ALA A 227 -12.11 -19.44 -1.07
N ILE A 228 -10.96 -19.04 -1.65
CA ILE A 228 -10.73 -19.12 -3.10
C ILE A 228 -10.88 -20.56 -3.58
N GLU A 229 -10.23 -21.52 -2.93
CA GLU A 229 -10.33 -22.95 -3.23
C GLU A 229 -11.80 -23.40 -3.29
N LYS A 230 -12.56 -23.09 -2.24
CA LYS A 230 -13.98 -23.44 -2.13
C LYS A 230 -14.84 -22.84 -3.25
N VAL A 231 -14.63 -21.56 -3.57
CA VAL A 231 -15.35 -20.89 -4.68
C VAL A 231 -15.03 -21.55 -6.03
N LEU A 232 -13.75 -21.86 -6.26
CA LEU A 232 -13.29 -22.43 -7.52
C LEU A 232 -13.67 -23.91 -7.70
N GLN A 233 -13.87 -24.65 -6.61
CA GLN A 233 -14.32 -26.05 -6.63
C GLN A 233 -15.79 -26.21 -7.08
N VAL A 234 -16.64 -25.20 -6.93
CA VAL A 234 -18.05 -25.26 -7.35
C VAL A 234 -18.13 -25.52 -8.86
N PRO A 235 -18.79 -26.59 -9.35
CA PRO A 235 -18.86 -26.87 -10.78
C PRO A 235 -19.64 -25.80 -11.56
N GLY A 236 -19.24 -25.55 -12.82
CA GLY A 236 -19.90 -24.62 -13.74
C GLY A 236 -19.34 -23.19 -13.70
N HIS A 237 -20.11 -22.25 -14.27
CA HIS A 237 -19.79 -20.83 -14.37
C HIS A 237 -20.52 -20.01 -13.31
N THR A 238 -19.98 -19.97 -12.09
CA THR A 238 -20.51 -19.06 -11.06
C THR A 238 -19.84 -17.69 -11.21
N VAL A 239 -20.60 -16.61 -10.94
CA VAL A 239 -20.05 -15.24 -10.96
C VAL A 239 -18.82 -15.08 -10.06
N PRO A 240 -18.79 -15.63 -8.81
CA PRO A 240 -17.60 -15.61 -7.97
C PRO A 240 -16.38 -16.26 -8.62
N LYS A 241 -16.56 -17.42 -9.26
CA LYS A 241 -15.46 -18.12 -9.95
C LYS A 241 -14.91 -17.28 -11.11
N VAL A 242 -15.80 -16.76 -11.96
CA VAL A 242 -15.41 -15.92 -13.09
C VAL A 242 -14.69 -14.66 -12.60
N ALA A 243 -15.20 -14.02 -11.56
CA ALA A 243 -14.58 -12.83 -10.98
C ALA A 243 -13.14 -13.12 -10.49
N ILE A 244 -12.92 -14.23 -9.78
CA ILE A 244 -11.58 -14.62 -9.32
C ILE A 244 -10.66 -14.93 -10.50
N LEU A 245 -11.10 -15.74 -11.47
CA LEU A 245 -10.27 -16.20 -12.57
C LEU A 245 -9.96 -15.12 -13.61
N CYS A 246 -10.87 -14.18 -13.83
CA CYS A 246 -10.68 -13.08 -14.78
C CYS A 246 -10.17 -11.81 -14.10
N GLY A 247 -10.51 -11.55 -12.84
CA GLY A 247 -10.09 -10.35 -12.11
C GLY A 247 -8.73 -10.49 -11.41
N GLY A 248 -8.35 -11.71 -11.04
CA GLY A 248 -7.04 -11.97 -10.44
C GLY A 248 -5.90 -11.85 -11.46
N PRO A 249 -4.65 -11.60 -11.01
CA PRO A 249 -3.51 -11.54 -11.91
C PRO A 249 -3.26 -12.90 -12.57
N ASP A 250 -3.13 -12.88 -13.89
CA ASP A 250 -3.13 -14.06 -14.77
C ASP A 250 -2.25 -15.23 -14.31
N TRP A 251 -0.95 -14.98 -14.14
CA TRP A 251 0.02 -16.00 -13.74
C TRP A 251 -0.24 -16.53 -12.33
N PRO A 252 -0.28 -15.69 -11.27
CA PRO A 252 -0.43 -16.19 -9.91
C PRO A 252 -1.78 -16.88 -9.68
N THR A 253 -2.87 -16.42 -10.31
CA THR A 253 -4.18 -17.09 -10.21
C THR A 253 -4.11 -18.50 -10.78
N SER A 254 -3.63 -18.67 -12.02
CA SER A 254 -3.57 -19.98 -12.68
C SER A 254 -2.60 -20.95 -11.98
N VAL A 255 -1.44 -20.46 -11.55
CA VAL A 255 -0.49 -21.24 -10.75
C VAL A 255 -1.09 -21.66 -9.41
N LEU A 256 -1.81 -20.76 -8.72
CA LEU A 256 -2.52 -21.07 -7.49
C LEU A 256 -3.54 -22.20 -7.68
N THR A 257 -4.30 -22.19 -8.77
CA THR A 257 -5.24 -23.29 -9.07
C THR A 257 -4.55 -24.64 -9.21
N GLY A 258 -3.30 -24.65 -9.70
CA GLY A 258 -2.48 -25.85 -9.82
C GLY A 258 -1.91 -26.31 -8.48
N ILE A 259 -1.50 -25.37 -7.63
CA ILE A 259 -1.03 -25.64 -6.26
C ILE A 259 -2.14 -26.32 -5.45
N MET A 260 -3.39 -25.87 -5.61
CA MET A 260 -4.58 -26.43 -4.98
C MET A 260 -5.15 -27.66 -5.71
N LYS A 261 -4.51 -28.10 -6.82
CA LYS A 261 -4.91 -29.27 -7.62
C LYS A 261 -6.36 -29.24 -8.12
N LEU A 262 -6.85 -28.06 -8.51
CA LEU A 262 -8.20 -27.89 -9.04
C LEU A 262 -8.36 -28.53 -10.43
N SER A 263 -9.61 -28.75 -10.85
CA SER A 263 -9.92 -29.27 -12.19
C SER A 263 -9.57 -28.26 -13.27
N VAL A 264 -8.68 -28.62 -14.19
CA VAL A 264 -8.27 -27.76 -15.32
C VAL A 264 -9.46 -27.36 -16.18
N PHE A 265 -10.36 -28.30 -16.47
CA PHE A 265 -11.53 -28.02 -17.28
C PHE A 265 -12.41 -26.93 -16.64
N GLN A 266 -12.64 -27.02 -15.33
CA GLN A 266 -13.42 -26.02 -14.60
C GLN A 266 -12.73 -24.65 -14.55
N MET A 267 -11.40 -24.61 -14.52
CA MET A 267 -10.64 -23.36 -14.51
C MET A 267 -10.65 -22.70 -15.89
N VAL A 268 -10.40 -23.47 -16.97
CA VAL A 268 -10.52 -22.97 -18.35
C VAL A 268 -11.93 -22.45 -18.62
N LEU A 269 -12.95 -23.22 -18.22
CA LEU A 269 -14.36 -22.83 -18.34
C LEU A 269 -14.63 -21.52 -17.60
N GLY A 270 -14.20 -21.41 -16.34
CA GLY A 270 -14.33 -20.18 -15.56
C GLY A 270 -13.54 -18.99 -16.11
N THR A 271 -12.46 -19.21 -16.87
CA THR A 271 -11.68 -18.16 -17.53
C THR A 271 -12.28 -17.72 -18.88
N MET A 272 -13.17 -18.49 -19.52
CA MET A 272 -13.73 -18.14 -20.84
C MET A 272 -14.27 -16.71 -20.97
N PRO A 273 -14.88 -16.08 -19.93
CA PRO A 273 -15.29 -14.68 -19.98
C PRO A 273 -14.14 -13.66 -20.10
N CYS A 274 -12.87 -14.07 -20.04
CA CYS A 274 -11.72 -13.20 -20.28
C CYS A 274 -11.71 -12.61 -21.70
N ILE A 275 -12.55 -13.09 -22.62
CA ILE A 275 -12.72 -12.49 -23.94
C ILE A 275 -13.12 -11.01 -23.87
N PHE A 276 -13.86 -10.60 -22.83
CA PHE A 276 -14.22 -9.20 -22.59
C PHE A 276 -13.01 -8.32 -22.24
N LEU A 277 -11.89 -8.90 -21.81
CA LEU A 277 -10.61 -8.23 -21.63
C LEU A 277 -9.76 -8.30 -22.91
N VAL A 278 -9.71 -9.48 -23.54
CA VAL A 278 -8.86 -9.73 -24.71
C VAL A 278 -9.28 -8.89 -25.92
N VAL A 279 -10.59 -8.82 -26.20
CA VAL A 279 -11.14 -8.05 -27.35
C VAL A 279 -10.68 -6.60 -27.33
N PRO A 280 -10.93 -5.80 -26.26
CA PRO A 280 -10.51 -4.40 -26.26
C PRO A 280 -8.99 -4.22 -26.30
N CYS A 281 -8.19 -5.11 -25.71
CA CYS A 281 -6.72 -5.02 -25.78
C CYS A 281 -6.18 -5.30 -27.20
N ALA A 282 -6.61 -6.40 -27.82
CA ALA A 282 -6.16 -6.74 -29.18
C ALA A 282 -6.69 -5.75 -30.22
N LEU A 283 -7.94 -5.28 -30.04
CA LEU A 283 -8.50 -4.20 -30.86
C LEU A 283 -7.72 -2.90 -30.70
N SER A 284 -7.40 -2.49 -29.47
CA SER A 284 -6.54 -1.31 -29.22
C SER A 284 -5.22 -1.43 -29.96
N GLY A 285 -4.59 -2.61 -29.93
CA GLY A 285 -3.36 -2.88 -30.68
C GLY A 285 -3.55 -2.71 -32.19
N ALA A 286 -4.59 -3.31 -32.76
CA ALA A 286 -4.84 -3.20 -34.20
C ALA A 286 -5.12 -1.74 -34.63
N LEU A 287 -5.86 -0.98 -33.83
CA LEU A 287 -6.20 0.42 -34.13
C LEU A 287 -4.95 1.33 -34.11
N LEU A 288 -3.89 0.97 -33.37
CA LEU A 288 -2.63 1.72 -33.37
C LEU A 288 -1.95 1.73 -34.75
N ASN A 289 -2.19 0.72 -35.59
CA ASN A 289 -1.68 0.69 -36.96
C ASN A 289 -2.35 1.70 -37.90
N ARG A 290 -3.43 2.36 -37.48
CA ARG A 290 -4.20 3.31 -38.32
C ARG A 290 -4.19 4.73 -37.77
N VAL A 291 -3.35 5.03 -36.77
CA VAL A 291 -3.32 6.36 -36.13
C VAL A 291 -2.97 7.46 -37.13
N GLU A 292 -2.15 7.15 -38.14
CA GLU A 292 -1.78 8.08 -39.21
C GLU A 292 -2.95 8.44 -40.14
N GLU A 293 -3.97 7.58 -40.24
CA GLU A 293 -5.16 7.83 -41.07
C GLU A 293 -6.15 8.81 -40.42
N GLY A 294 -6.00 9.11 -39.13
CA GLY A 294 -6.82 10.12 -38.45
C GLY A 294 -6.91 9.96 -36.94
N ALA A 295 -7.17 11.09 -36.26
CA ALA A 295 -7.25 11.17 -34.80
C ALA A 295 -8.29 10.24 -34.15
N ILE A 296 -9.33 9.85 -34.90
CA ILE A 296 -10.38 8.92 -34.44
C ILE A 296 -9.79 7.55 -34.08
N TRP A 297 -8.79 7.07 -34.82
CA TRP A 297 -8.17 5.76 -34.58
C TRP A 297 -7.40 5.74 -33.27
N GLY A 298 -6.58 6.77 -33.00
CA GLY A 298 -5.87 6.93 -31.74
C GLY A 298 -6.79 7.09 -30.53
N ALA A 299 -7.87 7.87 -30.68
CA ALA A 299 -8.90 8.01 -29.64
C ALA A 299 -9.62 6.68 -29.36
N SER A 300 -9.92 5.91 -30.41
CA SER A 300 -10.57 4.60 -30.31
C SER A 300 -9.65 3.56 -29.63
N ALA A 301 -8.36 3.54 -29.98
CA ALA A 301 -7.37 2.67 -29.33
C ALA A 301 -7.29 2.97 -27.82
N SER A 302 -7.16 4.24 -27.46
CA SER A 302 -7.10 4.68 -26.06
C SER A 302 -8.37 4.33 -25.28
N THR A 303 -9.54 4.49 -25.92
CA THR A 303 -10.84 4.15 -25.33
C THR A 303 -10.99 2.65 -25.12
N ALA A 304 -10.60 1.83 -26.10
CA ALA A 304 -10.62 0.39 -25.98
C ALA A 304 -9.73 -0.08 -24.80
N LEU A 305 -8.50 0.44 -24.70
CA LEU A 305 -7.61 0.11 -23.59
C LEU A 305 -8.17 0.55 -22.23
N ALA A 306 -8.81 1.73 -22.15
CA ALA A 306 -9.48 2.19 -20.93
C ALA A 306 -10.63 1.26 -20.51
N LEU A 307 -11.43 0.77 -21.46
CA LEU A 307 -12.49 -0.20 -21.21
C LEU A 307 -11.94 -1.53 -20.68
N ALA A 308 -10.84 -2.02 -21.25
CA ALA A 308 -10.14 -3.20 -20.73
C ALA A 308 -9.70 -3.02 -19.28
N GLY A 309 -9.11 -1.86 -18.96
CA GLY A 309 -8.69 -1.51 -17.60
C GLY A 309 -9.85 -1.45 -16.62
N LEU A 310 -10.99 -0.85 -17.01
CA LEU A 310 -12.20 -0.81 -16.19
C LEU A 310 -12.80 -2.21 -15.96
N ALA A 311 -12.84 -3.05 -17.00
CA ALA A 311 -13.33 -4.41 -16.89
C ALA A 311 -12.46 -5.25 -15.93
N GLN A 312 -11.13 -5.17 -16.07
CA GLN A 312 -10.19 -5.86 -15.17
C GLN A 312 -10.31 -5.36 -13.73
N GLY A 313 -10.31 -4.04 -13.54
CA GLY A 313 -10.43 -3.42 -12.22
C GLY A 313 -11.75 -3.76 -11.53
N GLY A 314 -12.86 -3.72 -12.27
CA GLY A 314 -14.18 -4.12 -11.78
C GLY A 314 -14.22 -5.59 -11.37
N ALA A 315 -13.70 -6.49 -12.21
CA ALA A 315 -13.62 -7.92 -11.90
C ALA A 315 -12.80 -8.20 -10.63
N MET A 316 -11.68 -7.49 -10.43
CA MET A 316 -10.86 -7.60 -9.22
C MET A 316 -11.61 -7.18 -7.95
N VAL A 317 -12.39 -6.11 -7.99
CA VAL A 317 -13.22 -5.66 -6.86
C VAL A 317 -14.29 -6.69 -6.52
N VAL A 318 -14.97 -7.21 -7.54
CA VAL A 318 -16.01 -8.25 -7.38
C VAL A 318 -15.40 -9.55 -6.83
N ALA A 319 -14.19 -9.93 -7.28
CA ALA A 319 -13.47 -11.09 -6.75
C ALA A 319 -13.16 -10.93 -5.25
N ALA A 320 -12.62 -9.77 -4.86
CA ALA A 320 -12.31 -9.48 -3.46
C ALA A 320 -13.56 -9.52 -2.56
N TYR A 321 -14.69 -9.00 -3.05
CA TYR A 321 -15.98 -9.09 -2.36
C TYR A 321 -16.40 -10.54 -2.10
N PHE A 322 -16.43 -11.38 -3.14
CA PHE A 322 -16.86 -12.78 -2.99
C PHE A 322 -15.89 -13.63 -2.18
N MET A 323 -14.59 -13.36 -2.27
CA MET A 323 -13.60 -13.98 -1.38
C MET A 323 -13.92 -13.68 0.09
N GLN A 324 -14.15 -12.41 0.42
CA GLN A 324 -14.43 -11.99 1.79
C GLN A 324 -15.77 -12.53 2.30
N ASP A 325 -16.81 -12.47 1.47
CA ASP A 325 -18.13 -13.05 1.78
C ASP A 325 -18.02 -14.56 2.07
N THR A 326 -17.23 -15.29 1.28
CA THR A 326 -16.98 -16.72 1.51
C THR A 326 -16.20 -16.97 2.81
N VAL A 327 -15.19 -16.16 3.11
CA VAL A 327 -14.45 -16.23 4.39
C VAL A 327 -15.39 -16.03 5.57
N GLN A 328 -16.31 -15.08 5.50
CA GLN A 328 -17.27 -14.80 6.58
C GLN A 328 -18.29 -15.93 6.74
N LYS A 329 -18.88 -16.41 5.65
CA LYS A 329 -19.92 -17.45 5.67
C LYS A 329 -19.41 -18.81 6.12
N HIS A 330 -18.14 -19.12 5.85
CA HIS A 330 -17.54 -20.42 6.13
C HIS A 330 -16.34 -20.34 7.07
N TYR A 331 -16.25 -19.32 7.92
CA TYR A 331 -15.05 -19.08 8.74
C TYR A 331 -14.61 -20.29 9.56
N ASP A 332 -15.55 -20.94 10.26
CA ASP A 332 -15.26 -22.10 11.13
C ASP A 332 -14.77 -23.30 10.32
N GLU A 333 -15.38 -23.55 9.16
CA GLU A 333 -14.97 -24.63 8.25
C GLU A 333 -13.59 -24.35 7.62
N LEU A 334 -13.35 -23.09 7.24
CA LEU A 334 -12.11 -22.67 6.60
C LEU A 334 -10.94 -22.64 7.60
N THR A 335 -11.18 -22.37 8.87
CA THR A 335 -10.16 -22.39 9.94
C THR A 335 -9.94 -23.78 10.54
N ALA A 336 -10.85 -24.73 10.29
CA ALA A 336 -10.72 -26.09 10.77
C ALA A 336 -9.37 -26.73 10.37
N TYR A 337 -8.82 -27.52 11.29
CA TYR A 337 -7.58 -28.26 11.07
C TYR A 337 -7.75 -29.29 9.94
N ARG A 338 -6.77 -29.34 9.03
CA ARG A 338 -6.72 -30.26 7.90
C ARG A 338 -5.41 -31.06 7.99
N PRO A 339 -5.46 -32.41 8.08
CA PRO A 339 -4.26 -33.22 8.23
C PRO A 339 -3.29 -33.06 7.06
N GLU A 340 -3.79 -32.81 5.85
CA GLU A 340 -2.98 -32.55 4.65
C GLU A 340 -2.11 -31.29 4.76
N HIS A 341 -2.46 -30.34 5.65
CA HIS A 341 -1.73 -29.10 5.88
C HIS A 341 -0.81 -29.15 7.12
N GLU A 342 -0.65 -30.31 7.76
CA GLU A 342 0.17 -30.44 8.97
C GLU A 342 1.62 -29.99 8.75
N ALA A 343 2.23 -30.40 7.63
CA ALA A 343 3.59 -30.01 7.28
C ALA A 343 3.74 -28.49 7.06
N VAL A 344 2.71 -27.87 6.47
CA VAL A 344 2.64 -26.41 6.29
C VAL A 344 2.51 -25.72 7.65
N ALA A 345 1.63 -26.23 8.52
CA ALA A 345 1.43 -25.71 9.86
C ALA A 345 2.73 -25.80 10.71
N GLU A 346 3.46 -26.91 10.62
CA GLU A 346 4.75 -27.06 11.31
C GLU A 346 5.78 -26.04 10.81
N LEU A 347 5.87 -25.82 9.50
CA LEU A 347 6.76 -24.82 8.92
C LEU A 347 6.35 -23.39 9.34
N THR A 348 5.05 -23.10 9.38
CA THR A 348 4.51 -21.83 9.87
C THR A 348 4.88 -21.59 11.34
N ARG A 349 4.87 -22.63 12.19
CA ARG A 349 5.34 -22.53 13.60
C ARG A 349 6.84 -22.20 13.66
N LYS A 350 7.68 -22.89 12.88
CA LYS A 350 9.13 -22.60 12.82
C LYS A 350 9.42 -21.18 12.34
N ASP A 351 8.66 -20.71 11.36
CA ASP A 351 8.82 -19.35 10.85
C ASP A 351 8.19 -18.29 11.75
N ALA A 352 7.22 -18.60 12.60
CA ALA A 352 6.76 -17.70 13.66
C ALA A 352 7.90 -17.39 14.63
N MET A 353 8.62 -18.42 15.09
CA MET A 353 9.84 -18.25 15.89
C MET A 353 10.87 -17.39 15.15
N ARG A 354 11.15 -17.71 13.88
CA ARG A 354 12.10 -16.92 13.07
C ARG A 354 11.66 -15.46 12.90
N ARG A 355 10.38 -15.19 12.64
CA ARG A 355 9.82 -13.83 12.47
C ARG A 355 9.93 -13.04 13.76
N GLU A 356 9.65 -13.65 14.90
CA GLU A 356 9.80 -13.00 16.20
C GLU A 356 11.26 -12.68 16.51
N THR A 357 12.16 -13.64 16.33
CA THR A 357 13.60 -13.42 16.50
C THR A 357 14.11 -12.34 15.54
N LEU A 358 13.67 -12.37 14.28
CA LEU A 358 13.99 -11.36 13.28
C LEU A 358 13.50 -9.98 13.71
N SER A 359 12.24 -9.85 14.15
CA SER A 359 11.68 -8.58 14.62
C SER A 359 12.53 -8.01 15.74
N ARG A 360 12.76 -8.77 16.81
CA ARG A 360 13.55 -8.32 17.97
C ARG A 360 14.97 -7.87 17.58
N LEU A 361 15.65 -8.64 16.73
CA LEU A 361 17.03 -8.35 16.31
C LEU A 361 17.14 -7.21 15.30
N THR A 362 16.05 -6.90 14.58
CA THR A 362 16.01 -5.81 13.60
C THR A 362 15.38 -4.54 14.15
N GLU A 363 15.04 -4.51 15.45
CA GLU A 363 14.64 -3.30 16.15
C GLU A 363 15.71 -2.23 16.00
N TRP A 364 15.28 -1.00 15.72
CA TRP A 364 16.20 0.08 15.37
C TRP A 364 17.34 0.30 16.38
N PRO A 365 17.09 0.32 17.70
CA PRO A 365 18.14 0.50 18.70
C PRO A 365 19.09 -0.69 18.81
N MET A 366 18.62 -1.90 18.48
CA MET A 366 19.41 -3.14 18.57
C MET A 366 20.38 -3.32 17.39
N LEU A 367 20.11 -2.65 16.26
CA LEU A 367 20.99 -2.69 15.09
C LEU A 367 22.31 -1.96 15.34
N PRO A 368 23.47 -2.59 15.04
CA PRO A 368 24.76 -1.91 15.05
C PRO A 368 24.77 -0.70 14.10
N ILE A 369 25.52 0.34 14.45
CA ILE A 369 25.56 1.60 13.67
C ILE A 369 25.92 1.34 12.21
N LEU A 370 26.89 0.48 11.93
CA LEU A 370 27.31 0.15 10.56
C LEU A 370 26.17 -0.51 9.74
N VAL A 371 25.39 -1.40 10.35
CA VAL A 371 24.28 -2.08 9.69
C VAL A 371 23.12 -1.10 9.47
N ARG A 372 22.89 -0.21 10.44
CA ARG A 372 21.89 0.85 10.37
C ARG A 372 22.21 1.83 9.26
N THR A 373 23.44 2.34 9.19
CA THR A 373 23.87 3.27 8.12
C THR A 373 23.82 2.59 6.76
N ASN A 374 24.30 1.34 6.65
CA ASN A 374 24.20 0.56 5.42
C ASN A 374 22.76 0.44 4.93
N LEU A 375 21.80 0.13 5.81
CA LEU A 375 20.39 -0.01 5.42
C LEU A 375 19.77 1.32 4.97
N VAL A 376 20.11 2.43 5.62
CA VAL A 376 19.67 3.78 5.20
C VAL A 376 20.23 4.14 3.84
N VAL A 377 21.52 3.89 3.60
CA VAL A 377 22.17 4.15 2.30
C VAL A 377 21.55 3.27 1.22
N ALA A 378 21.31 1.98 1.50
CA ALA A 378 20.64 1.06 0.58
C ALA A 378 19.25 1.55 0.17
N ALA A 379 18.41 1.91 1.16
CA ALA A 379 17.06 2.41 0.92
C ALA A 379 17.07 3.73 0.15
N THR A 380 17.98 4.64 0.49
CA THR A 380 18.12 5.94 -0.19
C THR A 380 18.55 5.76 -1.64
N ALA A 381 19.55 4.90 -1.92
CA ALA A 381 20.00 4.62 -3.29
C ALA A 381 18.89 3.97 -4.14
N LEU A 382 18.17 2.98 -3.60
CA LEU A 382 17.06 2.34 -4.32
C LEU A 382 15.89 3.30 -4.56
N LEU A 383 15.51 4.10 -3.55
CA LEU A 383 14.48 5.13 -3.72
C LEU A 383 14.90 6.19 -4.75
N PHE A 384 16.15 6.65 -4.69
CA PHE A 384 16.69 7.62 -5.64
C PHE A 384 16.64 7.07 -7.07
N SER A 385 17.06 5.82 -7.27
CA SER A 385 16.97 5.14 -8.55
C SER A 385 15.53 5.06 -9.08
N CYS A 386 14.57 4.70 -8.22
CA CYS A 386 13.14 4.64 -8.58
C CYS A 386 12.57 6.02 -8.91
N VAL A 387 12.96 7.07 -8.18
CA VAL A 387 12.54 8.45 -8.46
C VAL A 387 13.08 8.92 -9.80
N LEU A 388 14.37 8.66 -10.09
CA LEU A 388 14.95 8.96 -11.40
C LEU A 388 14.18 8.23 -12.51
N ALA A 389 13.97 6.92 -12.38
CA ALA A 389 13.31 6.15 -13.41
C ALA A 389 11.81 6.47 -13.58
N GLY A 390 11.12 6.83 -12.49
CA GLY A 390 9.69 7.14 -12.48
C GLY A 390 9.38 8.58 -12.91
N PHE A 391 9.94 9.57 -12.20
CA PHE A 391 9.64 10.99 -12.42
C PHE A 391 10.49 11.61 -13.54
N PHE A 392 11.72 11.12 -13.74
CA PHE A 392 12.62 11.60 -14.78
C PHE A 392 12.77 10.55 -15.89
N SER A 393 11.70 9.81 -16.19
CA SER A 393 11.70 8.71 -17.14
C SER A 393 12.16 9.15 -18.54
N THR A 394 11.75 10.33 -19.02
CA THR A 394 12.17 10.91 -20.31
C THR A 394 13.62 11.37 -20.32
N SER A 395 14.19 11.68 -19.15
CA SER A 395 15.60 12.02 -19.01
C SER A 395 16.47 10.79 -18.80
N CYS A 396 15.91 9.70 -18.25
CA CYS A 396 16.59 8.43 -18.04
C CYS A 396 16.57 7.52 -19.27
N PHE A 397 15.46 7.52 -19.99
CA PHE A 397 15.21 6.61 -21.12
C PHE A 397 14.85 7.42 -22.36
N ARG A 398 15.37 6.99 -23.51
CA ARG A 398 14.89 7.46 -24.81
C ARG A 398 13.43 6.98 -24.99
N PRO A 399 12.51 7.82 -25.50
CA PRO A 399 11.18 7.34 -25.88
C PRO A 399 11.36 6.26 -26.94
N PHE A 400 10.80 5.08 -26.68
CA PHE A 400 10.86 3.93 -27.57
C PHE A 400 9.54 3.18 -27.39
N GLU A 401 8.75 3.15 -28.46
CA GLU A 401 7.43 2.54 -28.51
C GLU A 401 7.49 1.23 -29.29
N LEU A 402 6.41 0.44 -29.21
CA LEU A 402 6.34 -0.86 -29.89
C LEU A 402 6.40 -0.75 -31.44
N THR A 403 6.03 0.41 -31.97
CA THR A 403 5.98 0.71 -33.40
C THR A 403 7.31 1.20 -33.97
N ASN A 404 8.22 1.69 -33.14
CA ASN A 404 9.55 2.10 -33.58
C ASN A 404 10.38 0.89 -34.00
N ARG A 405 11.37 1.10 -34.88
CA ARG A 405 12.33 0.05 -35.24
C ARG A 405 13.65 0.23 -34.51
N LEU A 406 14.29 -0.88 -34.17
CA LEU A 406 15.58 -0.85 -33.48
C LEU A 406 16.68 -0.26 -34.38
N SER A 407 16.61 -0.57 -35.68
CA SER A 407 17.59 -0.16 -36.69
C SER A 407 17.51 1.31 -37.10
N GLU A 408 16.39 1.99 -36.80
CA GLU A 408 16.18 3.38 -37.19
C GLU A 408 17.10 4.35 -36.40
N PRO A 409 17.48 5.48 -37.02
CA PRO A 409 18.28 6.50 -36.34
C PRO A 409 17.48 7.19 -35.23
N PHE A 410 18.19 7.86 -34.33
CA PHE A 410 17.56 8.59 -33.20
C PHE A 410 16.56 9.67 -33.62
N THR A 411 16.70 10.21 -34.82
CA THR A 411 15.81 11.24 -35.39
C THR A 411 14.41 10.70 -35.69
N GLU A 412 14.29 9.39 -35.93
CA GLU A 412 13.04 8.70 -36.25
C GLU A 412 12.46 7.94 -35.04
N GLY A 413 13.10 8.08 -33.86
CA GLY A 413 12.68 7.40 -32.63
C GLY A 413 13.28 6.00 -32.45
N GLY A 414 14.21 5.58 -33.32
CA GLY A 414 14.94 4.32 -33.17
C GLY A 414 16.09 4.37 -32.15
N LEU A 415 16.86 3.29 -32.07
CA LEU A 415 17.99 3.12 -31.15
C LEU A 415 19.35 2.99 -31.84
N ASP A 416 19.44 3.29 -33.14
CA ASP A 416 20.69 3.23 -33.92
C ASP A 416 21.36 1.85 -33.84
N GLY A 417 20.54 0.78 -33.83
CA GLY A 417 21.00 -0.61 -33.79
C GLY A 417 21.51 -1.14 -32.45
N ASP A 418 21.60 -0.32 -31.39
CA ASP A 418 22.07 -0.75 -30.06
C ASP A 418 21.02 -0.54 -28.96
N VAL A 419 20.65 -1.63 -28.30
CA VAL A 419 19.67 -1.65 -27.19
C VAL A 419 20.12 -0.76 -26.02
N TRP A 420 21.42 -0.61 -25.79
CA TRP A 420 21.93 0.22 -24.69
C TRP A 420 21.72 1.72 -24.90
N ASN A 421 21.50 2.16 -26.16
CA ASN A 421 21.13 3.54 -26.48
C ASN A 421 19.75 3.96 -25.94
N LEU A 422 18.99 2.99 -25.42
CA LEU A 422 17.79 3.27 -24.63
C LEU A 422 18.12 4.08 -23.37
N LEU A 423 19.27 3.83 -22.74
CA LEU A 423 19.70 4.51 -21.52
C LEU A 423 20.41 5.83 -21.85
N ARG A 424 19.82 6.93 -21.37
CA ARG A 424 20.47 8.25 -21.35
C ARG A 424 21.44 8.34 -20.14
N PRO A 425 22.29 9.37 -20.04
CA PRO A 425 23.23 9.51 -18.91
C PRO A 425 22.58 9.40 -17.52
N LEU A 426 21.37 9.96 -17.34
CA LEU A 426 20.61 9.80 -16.09
C LEU A 426 20.09 8.37 -15.87
N GLY A 427 19.83 7.63 -16.95
CA GLY A 427 19.46 6.20 -16.89
C GLY A 427 20.61 5.35 -16.37
N TRP A 428 21.84 5.64 -16.80
CA TRP A 428 23.03 5.00 -16.25
C TRP A 428 23.26 5.31 -14.77
N ILE A 429 23.02 6.56 -14.35
CA ILE A 429 23.09 6.94 -12.93
C ILE A 429 22.01 6.21 -12.12
N SER A 430 20.78 6.14 -12.65
CA SER A 430 19.68 5.40 -12.04
C SER A 430 20.03 3.91 -11.88
N LEU A 431 20.56 3.27 -12.93
CA LEU A 431 20.95 1.86 -12.91
C LEU A 431 22.13 1.60 -11.95
N GLY A 432 23.14 2.47 -11.96
CA GLY A 432 24.28 2.37 -11.03
C GLY A 432 23.83 2.51 -9.58
N SER A 433 22.94 3.47 -9.29
CA SER A 433 22.37 3.66 -7.95
C SER A 433 21.53 2.45 -7.51
N PHE A 434 20.76 1.86 -8.44
CA PHE A 434 20.02 0.62 -8.21
C PHE A 434 20.97 -0.53 -7.81
N LEU A 435 22.04 -0.76 -8.58
CA LEU A 435 23.00 -1.83 -8.31
C LEU A 435 23.70 -1.65 -6.96
N VAL A 436 24.14 -0.44 -6.63
CA VAL A 436 24.73 -0.13 -5.32
C VAL A 436 23.73 -0.42 -4.19
N GLY A 437 22.49 0.04 -4.33
CA GLY A 437 21.45 -0.18 -3.34
C GLY A 437 21.11 -1.67 -3.13
N TRP A 438 21.08 -2.46 -4.22
CA TRP A 438 20.88 -3.90 -4.16
C TRP A 438 22.04 -4.62 -3.45
N LEU A 439 23.30 -4.30 -3.77
CA LEU A 439 24.46 -4.91 -3.12
C LEU A 439 24.50 -4.61 -1.60
N LEU A 440 24.17 -3.37 -1.21
CA LEU A 440 24.08 -3.00 0.20
C LEU A 440 22.93 -3.73 0.91
N LEU A 441 21.80 -3.97 0.23
CA LEU A 441 20.70 -4.77 0.76
C LEU A 441 21.11 -6.24 0.94
N GLU A 442 21.82 -6.83 -0.01
CA GLU A 442 22.33 -8.21 0.11
C GLU A 442 23.31 -8.37 1.27
N PHE A 443 24.18 -7.38 1.48
CA PHE A 443 25.03 -7.31 2.65
C PHE A 443 24.22 -7.31 3.95
N HIS A 444 23.18 -6.46 4.03
CA HIS A 444 22.28 -6.40 5.18
C HIS A 444 21.56 -7.73 5.41
N ASN A 445 20.96 -8.32 4.37
CA ASN A 445 20.22 -9.59 4.46
C ASN A 445 21.12 -10.74 4.89
N THR A 446 22.36 -10.78 4.39
CA THR A 446 23.36 -11.79 4.78
C THR A 446 23.74 -11.64 6.25
N TRP A 447 23.94 -10.40 6.73
CA TRP A 447 24.20 -10.14 8.13
C TRP A 447 23.02 -10.58 9.01
N VAL A 448 21.80 -10.14 8.69
CA VAL A 448 20.58 -10.49 9.43
C VAL A 448 20.39 -12.01 9.47
N ALA A 449 20.57 -12.71 8.35
CA ALA A 449 20.44 -14.16 8.29
C ALA A 449 21.43 -14.87 9.23
N ARG A 450 22.68 -14.39 9.31
CA ARG A 450 23.69 -14.94 10.22
C ARG A 450 23.33 -14.73 11.68
N VAL A 451 22.91 -13.51 12.06
CA VAL A 451 22.56 -13.20 13.45
C VAL A 451 21.31 -13.94 13.89
N VAL A 452 20.26 -13.97 13.06
CA VAL A 452 19.03 -14.72 13.33
C VAL A 452 19.33 -16.22 13.48
N LYS A 453 20.16 -16.80 12.60
CA LYS A 453 20.54 -18.23 12.72
C LYS A 453 21.28 -18.52 14.04
N LYS A 454 22.19 -17.64 14.45
CA LYS A 454 22.93 -17.77 15.72
C LYS A 454 21.99 -17.70 16.93
N GLU A 455 21.07 -16.74 16.94
CA GLU A 455 20.13 -16.57 18.05
C GLU A 455 19.07 -17.68 18.10
N MET A 456 18.56 -18.12 16.94
CA MET A 456 17.66 -19.28 16.88
C MET A 456 18.32 -20.53 17.44
N LYS A 457 19.59 -20.79 17.11
CA LYS A 457 20.35 -21.91 17.68
C LYS A 457 20.45 -21.79 19.21
N ARG A 458 20.78 -20.60 19.71
CA ARG A 458 20.86 -20.34 21.16
C ARG A 458 19.53 -20.59 21.86
N LEU A 459 18.41 -20.17 21.28
CA LEU A 459 17.08 -20.40 21.85
C LEU A 459 16.72 -21.89 21.89
N ILE A 460 17.07 -22.64 20.84
CA ILE A 460 16.91 -24.10 20.81
C ILE A 460 17.78 -24.77 21.88
N ASP A 461 19.05 -24.34 22.04
CA ASP A 461 19.96 -24.86 23.06
C ASP A 461 19.46 -24.56 24.50
N LEU A 462 18.65 -23.52 24.68
CA LEU A 462 17.98 -23.17 25.94
C LEU A 462 16.66 -23.94 26.16
N GLY A 463 16.27 -24.82 25.23
CA GLY A 463 15.05 -25.62 25.35
C GLY A 463 13.77 -24.93 24.88
N HIS A 464 13.84 -23.79 24.19
CA HIS A 464 12.66 -23.19 23.58
C HIS A 464 12.23 -23.97 22.34
N GLU A 465 10.95 -24.34 22.26
CA GLU A 465 10.37 -25.01 21.10
C GLU A 465 9.67 -24.01 20.17
N ALA A 466 9.63 -24.31 18.87
CA ALA A 466 8.89 -23.49 17.90
C ALA A 466 7.39 -23.37 18.23
N LYS A 467 6.83 -24.34 18.96
CA LYS A 467 5.43 -24.33 19.42
C LYS A 467 5.17 -23.17 20.39
N ASP A 468 6.11 -22.83 21.25
CA ASP A 468 5.97 -21.76 22.25
C ASP A 468 5.70 -20.40 21.60
N TYR A 469 6.35 -20.15 20.47
CA TYR A 469 6.23 -18.90 19.71
C TYR A 469 4.90 -18.80 18.98
N SER A 470 4.36 -19.91 18.46
CA SER A 470 3.05 -19.92 17.81
C SER A 470 1.93 -19.59 18.79
N VAL A 471 1.99 -20.14 20.01
CA VAL A 471 1.01 -19.85 21.07
C VAL A 471 1.16 -18.40 21.54
N ALA A 472 2.38 -17.88 21.64
CA ALA A 472 2.60 -16.47 22.00
C ALA A 472 2.13 -15.48 20.92
N GLU A 473 2.25 -15.84 19.63
CA GLU A 473 1.68 -15.05 18.52
C GLU A 473 0.15 -15.07 18.59
N GLU A 474 -0.47 -16.23 18.81
CA GLU A 474 -1.91 -16.37 18.92
C GLU A 474 -2.47 -15.62 20.14
N ARG A 475 -1.80 -15.69 21.30
CA ARG A 475 -2.15 -14.89 22.49
C ARG A 475 -2.04 -13.40 22.21
N ARG A 476 -1.04 -12.95 21.46
CA ARG A 476 -0.91 -11.54 21.07
C ARG A 476 -2.01 -11.11 20.11
N ARG A 477 -2.41 -11.97 19.18
CA ARG A 477 -3.57 -11.70 18.31
C ARG A 477 -4.84 -11.56 19.12
N ARG A 478 -5.15 -12.54 19.98
CA ARG A 478 -6.32 -12.48 20.87
C ARG A 478 -6.29 -11.25 21.79
N ALA A 479 -5.15 -10.93 22.40
CA ALA A 479 -5.02 -9.73 23.23
C ALA A 479 -5.15 -8.43 22.40
N SER A 480 -4.70 -8.42 21.15
CA SER A 480 -4.92 -7.31 20.23
C SER A 480 -6.40 -7.16 19.91
N ASP A 481 -7.08 -8.25 19.56
CA ASP A 481 -8.51 -8.28 19.26
C ASP A 481 -9.33 -7.84 20.49
N GLU A 482 -9.01 -8.36 21.67
CA GLU A 482 -9.62 -7.97 22.95
C GLU A 482 -9.33 -6.50 23.30
N SER A 483 -8.12 -6.00 23.04
CA SER A 483 -7.81 -4.57 23.23
C SER A 483 -8.55 -3.66 22.25
N VAL A 484 -8.84 -4.16 21.04
CA VAL A 484 -9.63 -3.45 20.04
C VAL A 484 -11.09 -3.43 20.48
N GLU A 485 -11.61 -4.54 21.00
CA GLU A 485 -12.96 -4.67 21.56
C GLU A 485 -13.15 -3.78 22.79
N LEU A 486 -12.24 -3.82 23.77
CA LEU A 486 -12.23 -2.92 24.93
C LEU A 486 -12.17 -1.43 24.54
N ARG A 487 -11.39 -1.08 23.50
CA ARG A 487 -11.35 0.29 22.98
C ARG A 487 -12.65 0.67 22.29
N LEU A 488 -13.31 -0.27 21.63
CA LEU A 488 -14.63 -0.06 21.03
C LEU A 488 -15.65 0.20 22.14
N ASP A 489 -15.72 -0.66 23.15
CA ASP A 489 -16.65 -0.52 24.28
C ASP A 489 -16.44 0.79 25.03
N HIS A 490 -15.18 1.15 25.33
CA HIS A 490 -14.88 2.43 25.99
C HIS A 490 -15.26 3.63 25.10
N SER A 491 -15.06 3.54 23.78
CA SER A 491 -15.43 4.63 22.86
C SER A 491 -16.94 4.80 22.75
N VAL A 492 -17.70 3.70 22.69
CA VAL A 492 -19.17 3.69 22.66
C VAL A 492 -19.72 4.24 23.98
N SER A 493 -19.17 3.81 25.11
CA SER A 493 -19.53 4.32 26.44
C SER A 493 -19.26 5.83 26.57
N MET A 494 -18.09 6.30 26.12
CA MET A 494 -17.76 7.73 26.15
C MET A 494 -18.69 8.54 25.24
N GLN A 495 -19.02 8.02 24.06
CA GLN A 495 -19.93 8.68 23.14
C GLN A 495 -21.35 8.73 23.69
N PHE A 496 -21.85 7.65 24.27
CA PHE A 496 -23.13 7.64 24.98
C PHE A 496 -23.16 8.68 26.09
N ARG A 497 -22.08 8.79 26.89
CA ARG A 497 -21.95 9.82 27.93
C ARG A 497 -21.97 11.24 27.35
N MET A 498 -21.31 11.48 26.20
CA MET A 498 -21.33 12.80 25.56
C MET A 498 -22.68 13.15 24.94
N GLU A 499 -23.36 12.20 24.29
CA GLU A 499 -24.69 12.41 23.73
C GLU A 499 -25.72 12.69 24.83
N VAL A 500 -25.66 11.92 25.95
CA VAL A 500 -26.48 12.19 27.14
C VAL A 500 -26.16 13.56 27.72
N PHE A 501 -24.88 13.93 27.82
CA PHE A 501 -24.48 15.25 28.33
C PHE A 501 -24.96 16.40 27.42
N GLU A 502 -24.86 16.25 26.11
CA GLU A 502 -25.32 17.24 25.15
C GLU A 502 -26.84 17.43 25.20
N GLU A 503 -27.61 16.34 25.26
CA GLU A 503 -29.07 16.41 25.41
C GLU A 503 -29.48 17.02 26.76
N VAL A 504 -28.80 16.66 27.86
CA VAL A 504 -29.03 17.29 29.17
C VAL A 504 -28.71 18.79 29.13
N SER A 505 -27.65 19.19 28.43
CA SER A 505 -27.30 20.61 28.25
C SER A 505 -28.36 21.36 27.46
N LYS A 506 -28.86 20.80 26.36
CA LYS A 506 -29.95 21.39 25.57
C LYS A 506 -31.24 21.53 26.38
N MET A 507 -31.58 20.52 27.17
CA MET A 507 -32.74 20.59 28.08
C MET A 507 -32.56 21.68 29.14
N ALA A 508 -31.35 21.86 29.68
CA ALA A 508 -31.04 22.90 30.65
C ALA A 508 -31.13 24.31 30.04
N GLU A 509 -30.62 24.51 28.81
CA GLU A 509 -30.71 25.76 28.07
C GLU A 509 -32.18 26.10 27.72
N GLY A 510 -32.97 25.11 27.29
CA GLY A 510 -34.41 25.27 27.05
C GLY A 510 -35.16 25.70 28.31
N ALA A 511 -34.87 25.06 29.46
CA ALA A 511 -35.48 25.41 30.75
C ALA A 511 -35.06 26.80 31.25
N GLN A 512 -33.87 27.29 30.88
CA GLN A 512 -33.46 28.66 31.17
C GLN A 512 -34.20 29.68 30.31
N HIS A 513 -34.41 29.41 29.02
CA HIS A 513 -35.20 30.27 28.14
C HIS A 513 -36.68 30.36 28.58
N GLU A 514 -37.25 29.26 29.08
CA GLU A 514 -38.61 29.24 29.62
C GLU A 514 -38.75 30.03 30.95
N ARG A 515 -37.70 30.06 31.78
CA ARG A 515 -37.66 30.93 32.98
C ARG A 515 -37.62 32.42 32.67
N VAL A 516 -37.04 32.81 31.53
CA VAL A 516 -36.91 34.22 31.14
C VAL A 516 -38.23 34.77 30.58
N SER A 517 -39.12 33.91 30.08
CA SER A 517 -40.41 34.30 29.48
C SER A 517 -41.60 34.36 30.47
N LEU A 518 -41.43 33.95 31.73
CA LEU A 518 -42.49 34.04 32.74
C LEU A 518 -42.59 35.44 33.39
N PRO A 519 -43.81 36.02 33.47
CA PRO A 519 -44.06 37.32 34.13
C PRO A 519 -43.53 37.38 35.56
N ARG A 520 -43.00 38.53 35.97
CA ARG A 520 -42.28 38.72 37.23
C ARG A 520 -43.07 38.35 38.50
N ASP A 521 -44.41 38.34 38.44
CA ASP A 521 -45.28 38.14 39.61
C ASP A 521 -45.56 36.67 39.97
N SER A 522 -45.18 35.69 39.16
CA SER A 522 -45.39 34.25 39.46
C SER A 522 -44.19 33.55 40.11
N ARG A 523 -43.09 34.27 40.42
CA ARG A 523 -41.84 33.66 40.92
C ARG A 523 -41.81 33.29 42.42
N LYS A 524 -42.91 33.46 43.16
CA LYS A 524 -42.92 33.26 44.63
C LYS A 524 -43.41 31.90 45.14
N ASN A 525 -43.82 30.98 44.26
CA ASN A 525 -44.10 29.60 44.66
C ASN A 525 -43.26 28.63 43.80
N GLU A 526 -42.18 28.10 44.37
CA GLU A 526 -41.45 26.98 43.77
C GLU A 526 -42.37 25.77 43.69
N ASN A 527 -42.70 25.37 42.46
CA ASN A 527 -43.56 24.23 42.18
C ASN A 527 -42.80 22.93 42.56
N PRO A 528 -43.32 22.07 43.46
CA PRO A 528 -42.60 20.88 43.97
C PRO A 528 -42.13 19.90 42.88
N TRP A 529 -42.75 19.94 41.70
CA TRP A 529 -42.31 19.21 40.50
C TRP A 529 -40.87 19.56 40.04
N PHE A 530 -40.44 20.82 40.17
CA PHE A 530 -39.09 21.24 39.76
C PHE A 530 -37.99 20.81 40.74
N LYS A 531 -38.36 20.52 42.00
CA LYS A 531 -37.45 19.98 43.02
C LYS A 531 -37.16 18.50 42.75
N GLY A 532 -38.19 17.73 42.41
CA GLY A 532 -38.04 16.32 41.99
C GLY A 532 -37.16 16.14 40.75
N TYR A 533 -37.26 17.02 39.75
CA TYR A 533 -36.42 16.95 38.54
C TYR A 533 -34.93 17.24 38.81
N LYS A 534 -34.64 18.15 39.75
CA LYS A 534 -33.26 18.42 40.20
C LYS A 534 -32.67 17.24 40.99
N ASP A 535 -33.48 16.57 41.80
CA ASP A 535 -33.04 15.41 42.59
C ASP A 535 -32.80 14.18 41.69
N VAL A 536 -33.58 14.02 40.60
CA VAL A 536 -33.35 12.98 39.58
C VAL A 536 -32.07 13.26 38.76
N LEU A 537 -31.81 14.51 38.37
CA LEU A 537 -30.58 14.92 37.69
C LEU A 537 -29.33 14.80 38.59
N ALA A 538 -29.47 15.09 39.89
CA ALA A 538 -28.42 14.88 40.90
C ALA A 538 -28.16 13.39 41.14
N GLY A 539 -29.19 12.54 41.11
CA GLY A 539 -29.06 11.08 41.17
C GLY A 539 -28.34 10.48 39.95
N PHE A 540 -28.63 10.98 38.73
CA PHE A 540 -27.97 10.53 37.49
C PHE A 540 -26.49 10.94 37.41
N THR A 541 -26.12 12.11 37.95
CA THR A 541 -24.71 12.54 38.02
C THR A 541 -23.91 11.78 39.08
N PHE A 542 -24.56 11.29 40.15
CA PHE A 542 -23.91 10.46 41.16
C PHE A 542 -23.71 9.01 40.70
N TRP A 543 -24.63 8.47 39.90
CA TRP A 543 -24.52 7.10 39.34
C TRP A 543 -23.50 6.99 38.20
N ALA A 544 -23.25 8.06 37.45
CA ALA A 544 -22.29 8.08 36.34
C ALA A 544 -20.81 8.19 36.75
N PHE A 545 -20.51 8.43 38.04
CA PHE A 545 -19.17 8.72 38.54
C PHE A 545 -18.75 7.90 39.78
N GLY A 546 -19.56 6.94 40.23
CA GLY A 546 -19.22 6.06 41.36
C GLY A 546 -18.83 4.65 40.89
N ASP A 547 -17.54 4.39 40.70
CA ASP A 547 -16.99 3.03 40.71
C ASP A 547 -16.51 2.71 42.13
N GLU A 548 -17.32 1.97 42.90
CA GLU A 548 -16.85 1.25 44.09
C GLU A 548 -16.29 -0.11 43.66
N PHE A 549 -14.97 -0.26 43.80
CA PHE A 549 -14.30 -1.54 43.81
C PHE A 549 -14.58 -2.26 45.13
N GLU A 550 -15.58 -3.15 45.16
CA GLU A 550 -15.66 -4.19 46.18
C GLU A 550 -14.96 -5.47 45.70
N ASN A 551 -14.07 -5.93 46.56
CA ASN A 551 -13.21 -7.09 46.43
C ASN A 551 -13.88 -8.25 47.18
N PRO A 552 -14.09 -9.44 46.59
CA PRO A 552 -14.36 -10.62 47.40
C PRO A 552 -13.20 -11.62 47.30
N ALA A 553 -12.44 -11.70 48.38
CA ALA A 553 -11.62 -12.86 48.69
C ALA A 553 -12.38 -13.79 49.65
N CYS A 554 -12.35 -15.08 49.31
CA CYS A 554 -12.30 -16.26 50.20
C CYS A 554 -13.53 -16.71 51.01
N CYS A 555 -14.03 -17.92 50.68
CA CYS A 555 -13.96 -19.17 51.48
C CYS A 555 -15.26 -20.02 51.49
N GLU A 556 -15.16 -21.28 51.05
CA GLU A 556 -15.72 -22.51 51.67
C GLU A 556 -15.31 -23.74 50.79
N ASN A 557 -14.39 -24.63 51.19
CA ASN A 557 -14.55 -25.88 51.98
C ASN A 557 -15.76 -26.74 51.50
N LYS A 558 -15.70 -28.05 51.15
CA LYS A 558 -14.91 -29.21 51.62
C LYS A 558 -15.32 -30.50 50.77
N PRO A 559 -15.06 -31.79 51.11
CA PRO A 559 -14.02 -32.69 50.54
C PRO A 559 -14.55 -34.06 49.97
N PHE A 560 -13.65 -35.05 49.75
CA PHE A 560 -13.75 -36.52 49.43
C PHE A 560 -13.19 -36.89 48.04
N ALA A 561 -12.14 -37.71 47.80
CA ALA A 561 -11.53 -38.93 48.39
C ALA A 561 -12.11 -40.28 47.90
N ALA A 562 -11.36 -40.98 47.02
CA ALA A 562 -11.18 -42.46 46.89
C ALA A 562 -10.25 -42.75 45.67
N GLN A 563 -8.97 -43.15 45.81
CA GLN A 563 -8.41 -44.52 45.94
C GLN A 563 -8.82 -45.50 44.81
N LEU A 564 -7.95 -45.73 43.80
CA LEU A 564 -7.03 -46.90 43.58
C LEU A 564 -7.72 -48.11 42.86
N PRO A 565 -7.04 -49.15 42.30
CA PRO A 565 -5.59 -49.40 42.07
C PRO A 565 -5.16 -50.16 40.75
N ILE A 566 -3.83 -50.14 40.46
CA ILE A 566 -2.91 -51.28 40.14
C ILE A 566 -2.84 -52.02 38.74
N ARG A 567 -1.57 -52.10 38.26
CA ARG A 567 -0.82 -53.14 37.47
C ARG A 567 -1.07 -53.34 35.96
N ASN A 568 0.00 -53.20 35.16
CA ASN A 568 0.93 -54.32 34.88
C ASN A 568 2.23 -53.85 34.19
N ALA A 569 3.34 -54.42 34.63
CA ALA A 569 4.67 -54.34 34.03
C ALA A 569 5.03 -55.73 33.49
N PHE A 570 5.73 -55.86 32.35
CA PHE A 570 6.59 -57.02 32.05
C PHE A 570 7.62 -56.74 30.93
N PHE A 571 8.90 -56.93 31.28
CA PHE A 571 10.12 -57.39 30.54
C PHE A 571 10.47 -56.83 29.14
N ARG A 572 11.64 -56.19 28.90
CA ARG A 572 13.07 -56.63 28.92
C ARG A 572 13.49 -57.44 27.67
N ILE A 573 14.24 -56.82 26.75
CA ILE A 573 15.36 -57.47 26.02
C ILE A 573 16.50 -56.44 25.83
N THR A 574 17.70 -56.89 26.21
CA THR A 574 18.99 -56.22 26.10
C THR A 574 19.70 -56.72 24.83
N ILE A 575 20.34 -55.85 24.05
CA ILE A 575 21.42 -56.27 23.13
C ILE A 575 22.64 -55.38 23.35
N ARG A 576 23.70 -56.01 23.88
CA ARG A 576 25.09 -55.54 23.90
C ARG A 576 25.65 -55.56 22.48
N ARG A 577 26.49 -54.58 22.13
CA ARG A 577 27.74 -54.84 21.40
C ARG A 577 28.88 -54.01 21.97
N LYS A 578 29.93 -54.73 22.40
CA LYS A 578 31.29 -54.26 22.68
C LYS A 578 32.09 -54.20 21.37
N GLY A 579 33.12 -53.36 21.36
CA GLY A 579 34.27 -53.44 20.45
C GLY A 579 35.02 -52.10 20.47
N THR A 580 35.86 -51.81 21.47
CA THR A 580 37.33 -51.97 21.47
C THR A 580 38.02 -51.41 20.22
N TYR A 581 38.73 -50.29 20.37
CA TYR A 581 40.13 -50.13 19.96
C TYR A 581 40.67 -48.79 20.51
N ASP A 582 41.63 -48.89 21.42
CA ASP A 582 42.68 -47.89 21.71
C ASP A 582 43.95 -48.74 21.90
N PRO A 583 45.11 -48.33 21.35
CA PRO A 583 46.08 -47.71 22.25
C PRO A 583 46.95 -46.63 21.59
N SER A 584 47.27 -45.56 22.32
CA SER A 584 48.64 -45.36 22.85
C SER A 584 48.83 -44.02 23.57
N THR A 585 48.99 -44.11 24.90
CA THR A 585 50.02 -43.47 25.74
C THR A 585 50.53 -42.06 25.41
N THR A 586 50.27 -41.12 26.32
CA THR A 586 51.35 -40.36 27.00
C THR A 586 50.88 -39.84 28.37
N SER A 587 51.84 -39.70 29.27
CA SER A 587 51.76 -39.83 30.72
C SER A 587 51.67 -38.50 31.48
N GLU A 588 51.30 -38.63 32.77
CA GLU A 588 51.66 -37.73 33.90
C GLU A 588 51.01 -36.33 33.93
N SER A 589 50.60 -35.74 35.05
CA SER A 589 50.60 -36.10 36.48
C SER A 589 49.74 -35.07 37.25
N VAL A 590 49.06 -35.53 38.32
CA VAL A 590 48.90 -34.90 39.65
C VAL A 590 48.40 -33.44 39.75
N TYR A 591 47.15 -33.23 40.21
CA TYR A 591 46.84 -32.73 41.57
C TYR A 591 45.31 -32.71 41.78
N GLY A 592 44.84 -33.44 42.79
CA GLY A 592 43.47 -33.35 43.27
C GLY A 592 43.29 -32.19 44.25
N LYS A 593 42.10 -31.59 44.28
CA LYS A 593 41.47 -31.20 45.55
C LYS A 593 39.97 -30.97 45.43
N LYS A 594 39.34 -31.42 46.50
CA LYS A 594 37.93 -31.53 46.84
C LYS A 594 37.26 -30.16 47.11
N ASN A 595 35.96 -30.17 46.80
CA ASN A 595 34.84 -29.71 47.62
C ASN A 595 34.46 -28.22 47.74
N SER A 596 33.17 -28.03 47.43
CA SER A 596 32.10 -27.48 48.30
C SER A 596 31.56 -26.10 47.96
N VAL A 597 30.24 -26.14 47.79
CA VAL A 597 29.29 -25.04 47.72
C VAL A 597 29.01 -24.54 49.14
N ARG A 598 28.94 -23.22 49.33
CA ARG A 598 28.31 -22.61 50.52
C ARG A 598 27.53 -21.36 50.14
N PHE A 599 26.25 -21.37 50.48
CA PHE A 599 25.37 -20.20 50.55
C PHE A 599 25.71 -19.39 51.80
N GLY A 600 25.68 -18.06 51.68
CA GLY A 600 25.81 -17.12 52.80
C GLY A 600 24.67 -16.11 52.77
N GLY A 601 23.78 -16.22 53.76
CA GLY A 601 22.70 -15.29 54.02
C GLY A 601 23.12 -14.03 54.79
N ALA A 602 22.11 -13.19 54.98
CA ALA A 602 22.08 -11.85 55.55
C ALA A 602 22.87 -11.61 56.85
N ARG A 603 23.35 -10.37 57.01
CA ARG A 603 23.42 -9.68 58.32
C ARG A 603 23.21 -8.17 58.17
N ARG A 604 22.20 -7.67 58.90
CA ARG A 604 21.95 -6.26 59.24
C ARG A 604 23.04 -5.69 60.17
N ARG A 605 23.25 -4.38 60.10
CA ARG A 605 23.57 -3.53 61.26
C ARG A 605 22.88 -2.17 61.12
N THR A 606 22.08 -1.86 62.13
CA THR A 606 21.60 -0.56 62.65
C THR A 606 22.78 0.21 63.28
N ASP A 607 22.80 1.50 63.63
CA ASP A 607 21.90 2.66 63.74
C ASP A 607 22.81 3.91 63.80
N LEU A 608 22.30 5.12 63.47
CA LEU A 608 22.51 6.38 64.24
C LEU A 608 21.83 7.60 63.54
N GLY A 609 20.76 8.11 64.17
CA GLY A 609 20.56 9.53 64.54
C GLY A 609 20.21 10.60 63.48
N TYR A 610 18.93 11.03 63.48
CA TYR A 610 18.27 12.22 62.89
C TYR A 610 18.85 13.60 63.39
N PRO A 611 18.47 14.81 62.87
CA PRO A 611 17.15 15.22 62.33
C PRO A 611 17.08 16.19 61.11
N ASN A 612 15.82 16.43 60.70
CA ASN A 612 15.26 17.27 59.62
C ASN A 612 15.85 18.68 59.45
N ASP A 613 16.03 19.13 58.20
CA ASP A 613 15.25 20.21 57.52
C ASP A 613 15.99 20.69 56.24
N SER A 614 15.19 21.09 55.24
CA SER A 614 15.48 21.69 53.91
C SER A 614 16.50 22.87 53.95
N PRO A 615 17.05 23.46 52.84
CA PRO A 615 16.56 23.51 51.44
C PRO A 615 17.64 23.48 50.32
N GLY A 616 17.19 23.55 49.06
CA GLY A 616 18.04 23.57 47.85
C GLY A 616 18.88 24.85 47.65
N PRO A 617 19.90 24.81 46.78
CA PRO A 617 20.80 25.95 46.62
C PRO A 617 20.34 26.92 45.52
N ALA A 618 20.15 28.18 45.92
CA ALA A 618 20.30 29.34 45.07
C ALA A 618 21.70 29.91 45.29
N TYR A 619 22.42 30.25 44.21
CA TYR A 619 23.53 31.20 44.27
C TYR A 619 23.47 32.14 43.07
N ASP A 620 23.46 33.42 43.42
CA ASP A 620 23.65 34.60 42.59
C ASP A 620 25.14 35.00 42.66
N VAL A 621 25.74 35.44 41.55
CA VAL A 621 26.98 36.20 41.58
C VAL A 621 26.99 37.23 40.45
N ARG A 622 26.98 38.50 40.84
CA ARG A 622 27.25 39.69 40.01
C ARG A 622 28.61 40.29 40.42
N GLY A 623 29.38 40.74 39.43
CA GLY A 623 30.41 41.81 39.57
C GLY A 623 31.86 41.41 39.16
N SER A 624 32.37 41.83 37.99
CA SER A 624 33.19 43.05 37.71
C SER A 624 34.68 42.92 38.13
N ILE A 625 35.76 43.21 37.36
CA ILE A 625 36.11 44.31 36.44
C ILE A 625 37.46 44.03 35.71
N ALA A 626 37.74 44.82 34.63
CA ALA A 626 39.03 45.19 33.96
C ALA A 626 39.51 44.32 32.78
N ARG A 627 39.99 44.81 31.61
CA ARG A 627 40.35 46.15 31.04
C ARG A 627 40.34 46.03 29.49
N VAL A 628 39.78 46.99 28.73
CA VAL A 628 40.44 48.01 27.84
C VAL A 628 41.25 47.41 26.66
N THR A 629 40.90 47.61 25.38
CA THR A 629 41.21 48.80 24.54
C THR A 629 40.26 49.02 23.34
N CYS A 630 40.38 50.22 22.75
CA CYS A 630 39.44 51.00 21.94
C CYS A 630 39.37 50.71 20.42
N SER A 631 38.35 51.32 19.81
CA SER A 631 38.38 52.11 18.55
C SER A 631 38.32 51.38 17.20
N ALA A 632 37.17 51.49 16.51
CA ALA A 632 37.03 52.32 15.30
C ALA A 632 35.55 52.34 14.84
N GLY A 633 34.98 53.53 14.72
CA GLY A 633 33.64 53.75 14.17
C GLY A 633 33.68 53.96 12.65
N SER A 634 32.57 53.65 11.99
CA SER A 634 32.16 54.33 10.76
C SER A 634 30.65 54.18 10.59
N ALA A 635 29.95 55.30 10.69
CA ALA A 635 28.56 55.45 10.29
C ALA A 635 28.49 55.65 8.76
N LEU A 636 27.55 54.99 8.10
CA LEU A 636 27.12 55.29 6.72
C LEU A 636 25.60 55.15 6.69
N ARG A 637 24.88 56.27 6.82
CA ARG A 637 24.33 57.13 5.76
C ARG A 637 23.15 56.49 5.00
N LYS A 638 21.98 57.12 5.20
CA LYS A 638 20.83 57.12 4.29
C LYS A 638 21.28 57.60 2.91
N ALA A 639 20.86 56.90 1.87
CA ALA A 639 20.87 57.39 0.50
C ALA A 639 19.50 57.15 -0.15
N GLU A 640 18.88 58.28 -0.46
CA GLU A 640 17.96 58.67 -1.52
C GLU A 640 17.23 57.62 -2.37
N ARG A 641 15.91 57.81 -2.43
CA ARG A 641 14.99 57.37 -3.48
C ARG A 641 15.19 58.25 -4.72
N TYR A 642 15.41 57.61 -5.87
CA TYR A 642 15.01 58.12 -7.19
C TYR A 642 14.07 57.08 -7.83
N VAL A 643 12.81 57.45 -8.08
CA VAL A 643 12.25 57.90 -9.37
C VAL A 643 12.25 56.78 -10.42
N LEU A 644 11.11 56.10 -10.52
CA LEU A 644 10.69 55.29 -11.66
C LEU A 644 9.16 55.15 -11.59
N ASP A 645 8.45 56.26 -11.82
CA ASP A 645 6.98 56.34 -11.71
C ASP A 645 6.35 57.11 -12.89
N GLU A 646 7.07 57.27 -14.01
CA GLU A 646 6.53 57.88 -15.25
C GLU A 646 6.60 56.96 -16.48
N LEU A 647 7.48 55.96 -16.52
CA LEU A 647 7.53 54.99 -17.62
C LEU A 647 6.40 53.94 -17.55
N GLU A 648 5.91 53.65 -16.34
CA GLU A 648 4.87 52.64 -16.12
C GLU A 648 3.45 53.16 -16.39
N ARG A 649 3.24 54.49 -16.37
CA ARG A 649 1.97 55.13 -16.75
C ARG A 649 1.81 55.32 -18.26
N ALA A 650 2.90 55.50 -19.00
CA ALA A 650 2.87 55.64 -20.45
C ALA A 650 2.57 54.31 -21.18
N MET A 651 2.87 53.16 -20.57
CA MET A 651 2.61 51.83 -21.17
C MET A 651 1.19 51.29 -20.95
N ARG A 652 0.34 51.94 -20.13
CA ARG A 652 -1.03 51.49 -19.84
C ARG A 652 -2.13 52.24 -20.59
N ALA A 653 -1.77 53.18 -21.46
CA ALA A 653 -2.73 53.91 -22.28
C ALA A 653 -2.58 53.48 -23.75
N ASN A 654 -3.01 52.26 -24.07
CA ASN A 654 -3.53 51.94 -25.41
C ASN A 654 -4.43 50.72 -25.33
N ASN A 655 -5.64 50.89 -25.89
CA ASN A 655 -6.70 49.90 -25.98
C ASN A 655 -6.21 48.63 -26.67
N VAL A 656 -6.30 47.50 -25.97
CA VAL A 656 -6.33 46.18 -26.59
C VAL A 656 -7.41 45.38 -25.88
N GLY A 657 -8.43 44.98 -26.64
CA GLY A 657 -9.51 44.12 -26.14
C GLY A 657 -9.00 42.70 -25.82
N PRO A 658 -9.78 41.88 -25.12
CA PRO A 658 -9.36 40.54 -24.74
C PRO A 658 -9.40 39.63 -25.96
N GLY A 659 -8.25 39.41 -26.61
CA GLY A 659 -8.17 38.52 -27.76
C GLY A 659 -6.82 38.43 -28.47
N ASP A 660 -5.93 39.41 -28.35
CA ASP A 660 -4.68 39.43 -29.12
C ASP A 660 -3.45 39.29 -28.22
N TYR A 661 -2.64 38.25 -28.49
CA TYR A 661 -1.25 38.17 -28.05
C TYR A 661 -0.36 38.32 -29.28
N ASP A 662 0.42 39.41 -29.32
CA ASP A 662 1.50 39.58 -30.30
C ASP A 662 2.66 38.63 -29.97
N VAL A 663 2.91 37.66 -30.84
CA VAL A 663 4.10 36.81 -30.80
C VAL A 663 5.22 37.55 -31.52
N LEU A 664 5.96 38.39 -30.80
CA LEU A 664 7.22 38.94 -31.28
C LEU A 664 8.35 37.96 -30.94
N THR A 665 8.61 37.02 -31.85
CA THR A 665 9.92 36.35 -31.95
C THR A 665 10.40 36.48 -33.38
N PRO A 666 11.53 37.16 -33.65
CA PRO A 666 12.06 37.26 -35.01
C PRO A 666 12.76 35.95 -35.37
N GLY A 667 12.09 35.11 -36.17
CA GLY A 667 12.72 33.96 -36.80
C GLY A 667 11.96 32.64 -36.66
N SER A 668 10.81 32.52 -37.33
CA SER A 668 10.42 31.24 -37.94
C SER A 668 9.39 31.52 -39.03
N LYS A 669 9.76 31.27 -40.29
CA LYS A 669 8.80 31.02 -41.35
C LYS A 669 8.35 29.57 -41.18
N LEU A 670 7.08 29.35 -40.90
CA LEU A 670 6.45 28.05 -41.12
C LEU A 670 5.01 28.23 -41.58
N ASP A 671 4.61 27.32 -42.46
CA ASP A 671 3.58 27.46 -43.48
C ASP A 671 2.16 27.67 -42.95
N GLY A 672 1.42 28.45 -43.73
CA GLY A 672 0.07 28.89 -43.42
C GLY A 672 -0.89 27.73 -43.17
N THR A 673 -1.40 27.68 -41.94
CA THR A 673 -2.69 27.08 -41.61
C THR A 673 -3.29 27.85 -40.44
N TYR A 674 -4.42 28.53 -40.67
CA TYR A 674 -5.17 29.24 -39.63
C TYR A 674 -5.91 28.23 -38.75
N GLY A 675 -5.46 28.05 -37.51
CA GLY A 675 -6.21 27.33 -36.48
C GLY A 675 -7.36 28.19 -35.94
N ARG A 676 -8.61 27.75 -36.11
CA ARG A 676 -9.78 28.31 -35.40
C ARG A 676 -9.80 27.76 -33.98
N SER A 677 -9.79 28.63 -32.97
CA SER A 677 -10.04 28.26 -31.59
C SER A 677 -11.54 28.10 -31.33
N PHE A 678 -11.92 26.99 -30.69
CA PHE A 678 -13.28 26.75 -30.21
C PHE A 678 -13.50 27.54 -28.92
N GLY A 679 -14.51 28.43 -28.93
CA GLY A 679 -14.96 29.16 -27.75
C GLY A 679 -15.54 28.21 -26.70
N ILE A 680 -14.95 28.23 -25.50
CA ILE A 680 -15.51 27.58 -24.32
C ILE A 680 -16.49 28.56 -23.66
N SER A 681 -17.70 28.06 -23.42
CA SER A 681 -18.85 28.80 -22.90
C SER A 681 -18.66 29.32 -21.48
N HIS A 682 -19.00 30.60 -21.28
CA HIS A 682 -19.24 31.23 -19.98
C HIS A 682 -20.40 30.58 -19.23
N ARG A 683 -20.13 29.76 -18.20
CA ARG A 683 -21.07 29.47 -17.10
C ARG A 683 -20.37 28.81 -15.92
N ALA A 684 -19.61 29.58 -15.15
CA ALA A 684 -19.08 29.10 -13.86
C ALA A 684 -18.64 30.25 -12.93
N TYR A 685 -19.52 31.21 -12.64
CA TYR A 685 -19.41 32.01 -11.41
C TYR A 685 -20.82 32.43 -10.98
N ASP A 686 -21.43 31.65 -10.10
CA ASP A 686 -22.50 32.12 -9.22
C ASP A 686 -22.78 31.08 -8.15
N LYS A 687 -21.97 31.05 -7.09
CA LYS A 687 -22.33 30.51 -5.75
C LYS A 687 -21.43 31.11 -4.66
N THR A 688 -21.72 32.34 -4.24
CA THR A 688 -21.46 32.78 -2.86
C THR A 688 -22.81 32.86 -2.15
N CYS A 689 -23.12 31.85 -1.34
CA CYS A 689 -24.27 31.86 -0.45
C CYS A 689 -23.93 32.65 0.82
N SER A 690 -24.68 33.72 1.08
CA SER A 690 -24.86 34.30 2.42
C SER A 690 -26.11 33.66 3.05
N PRO A 691 -26.13 33.39 4.36
CA PRO A 691 -27.25 32.74 5.02
C PRO A 691 -28.35 33.74 5.37
N GLY A 692 -29.60 33.35 5.13
CA GLY A 692 -30.80 34.03 5.62
C GLY A 692 -31.63 34.61 4.48
N PHE A 693 -32.58 33.82 3.97
CA PHE A 693 -33.91 34.24 3.51
C PHE A 693 -34.66 32.97 3.10
N GLU A 694 -35.48 32.46 4.01
CA GLU A 694 -36.57 31.54 3.66
C GLU A 694 -37.66 32.36 2.97
N LYS A 695 -38.10 31.92 1.78
CA LYS A 695 -39.47 32.16 1.29
C LYS A 695 -39.84 31.22 0.14
N GLU A 696 -40.91 30.48 0.40
CA GLU A 696 -42.01 30.05 -0.48
C GLU A 696 -41.69 29.52 -1.89
N LEU A 697 -41.82 28.19 -2.01
CA LEU A 697 -41.98 27.46 -3.26
C LEU A 697 -43.41 27.66 -3.80
N ILE A 698 -43.55 28.41 -4.89
CA ILE A 698 -44.68 28.30 -5.83
C ILE A 698 -44.11 27.90 -7.19
N GLY A 699 -44.56 26.75 -7.69
CA GLY A 699 -44.03 26.12 -8.89
C GLY A 699 -44.38 26.85 -10.19
N ARG A 700 -43.62 26.52 -11.24
CA ARG A 700 -44.08 26.51 -12.63
C ARG A 700 -43.16 25.63 -13.48
N THR A 701 -43.80 24.66 -14.14
CA THR A 701 -43.28 23.81 -15.21
C THR A 701 -42.99 24.62 -16.46
N SER A 702 -41.87 24.35 -17.15
CA SER A 702 -41.64 24.78 -18.54
C SER A 702 -41.57 23.56 -19.48
N PRO A 703 -42.02 23.70 -20.74
CA PRO A 703 -42.15 22.59 -21.68
C PRO A 703 -40.84 22.31 -22.42
N GLY A 704 -40.51 21.02 -22.58
CA GLY A 704 -39.38 20.56 -23.38
C GLY A 704 -39.62 20.70 -24.89
N PRO A 705 -38.56 20.83 -25.70
CA PRO A 705 -38.68 21.00 -27.15
C PRO A 705 -38.94 19.65 -27.83
N GLY A 706 -39.83 19.71 -28.83
CA GLY A 706 -40.40 18.57 -29.55
C GLY A 706 -39.50 17.90 -30.59
N ALA A 707 -40.05 16.78 -31.09
CA ALA A 707 -39.44 15.84 -32.01
C ALA A 707 -39.27 16.40 -33.42
N MET A 708 -38.15 16.03 -34.06
CA MET A 708 -37.82 16.31 -35.45
C MET A 708 -38.18 15.06 -36.28
N SER A 709 -39.12 15.18 -37.23
CA SER A 709 -39.43 14.15 -38.22
C SER A 709 -38.44 14.22 -39.38
N MET A 710 -37.99 13.06 -39.87
CA MET A 710 -37.34 12.94 -41.17
C MET A 710 -38.32 12.30 -42.16
N ASP A 711 -38.64 13.06 -43.22
CA ASP A 711 -39.30 12.55 -44.42
C ASP A 711 -38.26 11.91 -45.34
N PHE A 712 -38.52 10.68 -45.77
CA PHE A 712 -37.84 10.04 -46.90
C PHE A 712 -38.67 10.25 -48.16
N ALA A 713 -38.12 10.99 -49.12
CA ALA A 713 -38.64 11.08 -50.48
C ALA A 713 -38.00 9.99 -51.37
N LYS A 714 -38.85 9.39 -52.21
CA LYS A 714 -38.53 8.49 -53.31
C LYS A 714 -38.23 9.26 -54.60
N ASP A 715 -37.64 8.53 -55.54
CA ASP A 715 -37.58 8.72 -57.01
C ASP A 715 -36.37 9.47 -57.59
N ALA A 716 -35.38 8.69 -58.07
CA ALA A 716 -34.89 8.60 -59.46
C ALA A 716 -33.65 7.70 -59.54
#